data_AF-A0A951QRX9-F1
#
_entry.id   AF-A0A951QRX9-F1
#
_cell.length_a   1.000
_cell.length_b   1.000
_cell.length_c   1.000
_cell.angle_alpha   90.00
_cell.angle_beta   90.00
_cell.angle_gamma   90.00
#
_symmetry.space_group_name_H-M   'P 1'
#
loop_
_entity.id
_entity.type
_entity.pdbx_description
1 polymer ?
#
loop_
_entity_poly.entity_id
_entity_poly.type
_entity_poly.pdbx_seq_one_letter_code
_entity_poly.pdbx_strand_id
1 'polypeptide(L)'
;MENNIINASASPQSHTFRPGGSSVSFKVIVSNDSDRFADFQLEVLAAGADPSLGHLWYRLSPEISAAKPPGSSTEFQIVIFNSPIPGFVGTANLTIRIFSPLLRQERRLLVRLKIETDDRAKQVNVDLPVRQFQVYPRNVVDIPVRVRNLSQQPVDVVLHFVGIEPSWLNGGAERRLLVQPGTQSEVIFTSEPPSTTQALSREYPFTIECISSDGYPSTTQGTLEVLPIGFVEFTATPPQQTIPLTGGWLPNWQSKSASFQLLFKNASNLQQQVDIQLQGKDHRKCTYNVSPKDAELDLGEITKVILEVKTKRPWIGWLKTLQFDAKASLSDQRLGSTDPTSQALELRVFPMLPLWLQLALIALLALLLGLLFRPEAIAHTDAINAVRFSADALSAVSGSDDGTIRRWKVNGNSLEAEGDNEPQKPKGVLGDTNEEVFALRFDPVKNNRVAAGLKNSAIQLWNVAERVKEDELKVPELFGKTDKVFDLVFPQNNNRYLISGHANGKVLIWVRNSAADKFQHTPEQGIGLDYEVWSMALSRDEQTLAIAGNYKYLTLLNLNKLNSLPKNNYVLKKEDLIKLNISQGRFSVATPDSGYGNNDRIFSVAFVPQSPNLLATADSDGFITILDYQCQIGKNSGQSAQLNKPECVSDRWQVGKAAVRSIAFTPDGKKLVSAGYDGRVVVWQLTSEGKREVTSVKGEVIENSPGQLNSIDINSQGNAIVIGGNDCQLRQSGKKCQPHLKYLEK
;
A
#
# COMPACT_ATOMS: atom_id res chain seq x y z
N MET A 1 71.24 46.78 -56.63
CA MET A 1 70.91 48.06 -55.99
C MET A 1 69.59 48.49 -56.59
N GLU A 2 68.51 48.50 -55.80
CA GLU A 2 67.24 49.05 -56.27
C GLU A 2 67.45 50.54 -56.56
N ASN A 3 67.38 50.93 -57.83
CA ASN A 3 67.44 52.32 -58.22
C ASN A 3 66.23 53.03 -57.60
N ASN A 4 66.49 53.87 -56.59
CA ASN A 4 65.47 54.62 -55.89
C ASN A 4 64.94 55.71 -56.84
N ILE A 5 63.74 55.54 -57.37
CA ILE A 5 63.14 56.42 -58.39
C ILE A 5 62.41 57.63 -57.78
N ILE A 6 62.43 57.77 -56.45
CA ILE A 6 61.96 58.95 -55.71
C ILE A 6 63.17 59.62 -55.05
N ASN A 7 63.45 60.87 -55.44
CA ASN A 7 64.52 61.66 -54.82
C ASN A 7 63.96 62.80 -53.96
N ALA A 8 64.54 63.02 -52.79
CA ALA A 8 64.00 63.97 -51.83
C ALA A 8 65.06 64.54 -50.88
N SER A 9 64.88 65.81 -50.52
CA SER A 9 65.74 66.55 -49.59
C SER A 9 64.93 67.52 -48.73
N ALA A 10 65.28 67.61 -47.44
CA ALA A 10 64.76 68.60 -46.51
C ALA A 10 65.88 69.55 -46.07
N SER A 11 65.60 70.85 -46.03
CA SER A 11 66.56 71.87 -45.59
C SER A 11 65.84 72.98 -44.82
N PRO A 12 66.30 73.38 -43.61
CA PRO A 12 67.35 72.76 -42.77
C PRO A 12 66.98 71.38 -42.20
N GLN A 13 67.96 70.59 -41.76
CA GLN A 13 67.72 69.29 -41.11
C GLN A 13 67.58 69.36 -39.58
N SER A 14 67.61 70.56 -38.99
CA SER A 14 67.43 70.77 -37.54
C SER A 14 66.66 72.06 -37.23
N HIS A 15 65.71 71.95 -36.30
CA HIS A 15 64.77 73.00 -35.92
C HIS A 15 64.59 73.08 -34.40
N THR A 16 64.27 74.26 -33.87
CA THR A 16 63.97 74.46 -32.44
C THR A 16 62.54 74.95 -32.27
N PHE A 17 61.75 74.28 -31.43
CA PHE A 17 60.35 74.59 -31.13
C PHE A 17 60.16 74.86 -29.63
N ARG A 18 59.39 75.89 -29.29
CA ARG A 18 59.00 76.23 -27.91
C ARG A 18 57.49 76.06 -27.75
N PRO A 19 57.01 75.17 -26.86
CA PRO A 19 55.59 75.06 -26.56
C PRO A 19 55.02 76.43 -26.13
N GLY A 20 53.89 76.84 -26.72
CA GLY A 20 53.28 78.16 -26.49
C GLY A 20 53.96 79.35 -27.21
N GLY A 21 55.02 79.12 -27.99
CA GLY A 21 55.70 80.12 -28.83
C GLY A 21 55.25 80.11 -30.30
N SER A 22 56.03 80.75 -31.18
CA SER A 22 55.77 80.76 -32.62
C SER A 22 55.96 79.38 -33.26
N SER A 23 55.13 79.05 -34.26
CA SER A 23 55.26 77.81 -35.02
C SER A 23 56.56 77.76 -35.83
N VAL A 24 57.04 76.56 -36.10
CA VAL A 24 58.27 76.31 -36.85
C VAL A 24 57.91 75.69 -38.19
N SER A 25 58.46 76.20 -39.29
CA SER A 25 58.19 75.63 -40.61
C SER A 25 59.46 75.34 -41.41
N PHE A 26 59.41 74.29 -42.23
CA PHE A 26 60.52 73.89 -43.10
C PHE A 26 60.01 73.19 -44.36
N LYS A 27 60.89 73.11 -45.37
CA LYS A 27 60.55 72.70 -46.73
C LYS A 27 61.17 71.35 -47.09
N VAL A 28 60.41 70.53 -47.79
CA VAL A 28 60.82 69.23 -48.34
C VAL A 28 60.58 69.24 -49.85
N ILE A 29 61.64 69.07 -50.63
CA ILE A 29 61.55 68.99 -52.09
C ILE A 29 61.63 67.52 -52.49
N VAL A 30 60.68 67.06 -53.31
CA VAL A 30 60.57 65.69 -53.81
C VAL A 30 60.58 65.71 -55.34
N SER A 31 61.50 64.99 -55.99
CA SER A 31 61.59 64.82 -57.45
C SER A 31 61.22 63.40 -57.90
N ASN A 32 60.58 63.34 -59.06
CA ASN A 32 60.25 62.10 -59.75
C ASN A 32 61.38 61.69 -60.70
N ASP A 33 62.19 60.72 -60.30
CA ASP A 33 63.30 60.21 -61.12
C ASP A 33 62.90 58.92 -61.88
N SER A 34 61.59 58.60 -61.94
CA SER A 34 61.04 57.47 -62.70
C SER A 34 60.77 57.83 -64.17
N ASP A 35 60.40 56.84 -64.99
CA ASP A 35 60.00 56.98 -66.39
C ASP A 35 58.49 57.23 -66.59
N ARG A 36 57.70 57.40 -65.51
CA ARG A 36 56.25 57.61 -65.56
C ARG A 36 55.82 58.77 -64.67
N PHE A 37 54.58 59.24 -64.83
CA PHE A 37 54.02 60.25 -63.92
C PHE A 37 53.81 59.68 -62.51
N ALA A 38 54.11 60.47 -61.48
CA ALA A 38 53.96 60.09 -60.08
C ALA A 38 53.42 61.25 -59.24
N ASP A 39 52.46 60.96 -58.37
CA ASP A 39 52.04 61.83 -57.27
C ASP A 39 52.81 61.46 -55.99
N PHE A 40 52.98 62.43 -55.10
CA PHE A 40 53.71 62.26 -53.84
C PHE A 40 52.86 62.69 -52.67
N GLN A 41 52.95 61.93 -51.58
CA GLN A 41 52.32 62.23 -50.30
C GLN A 41 53.37 62.18 -49.19
N LEU A 42 53.20 63.02 -48.17
CA LEU A 42 54.11 63.10 -47.03
C LEU A 42 53.36 62.78 -45.73
N GLU A 43 54.05 62.08 -44.84
CA GLU A 43 53.62 61.82 -43.47
C GLU A 43 54.79 62.11 -42.53
N VAL A 44 54.57 62.87 -41.46
CA VAL A 44 55.60 63.20 -40.46
C VAL A 44 55.35 62.40 -39.19
N LEU A 45 56.36 61.63 -38.79
CA LEU A 45 56.33 60.77 -37.61
C LEU A 45 57.40 61.23 -36.62
N ALA A 46 57.07 61.30 -35.33
CA ALA A 46 58.03 61.59 -34.27
C ALA A 46 58.29 60.33 -33.44
N ALA A 47 59.56 60.03 -33.15
CA ALA A 47 59.91 58.89 -32.31
C ALA A 47 59.38 59.09 -30.88
N GLY A 48 58.45 58.23 -30.43
CA GLY A 48 57.83 58.31 -29.10
C GLY A 48 56.50 59.07 -29.03
N ALA A 49 56.00 59.58 -30.16
CA ALA A 49 54.64 60.15 -30.24
C ALA A 49 53.58 59.03 -30.37
N ASP A 50 52.40 59.25 -29.79
CA ASP A 50 51.25 58.38 -29.99
C ASP A 50 50.79 58.48 -31.47
N PRO A 51 50.70 57.36 -32.21
CA PRO A 51 50.24 57.35 -33.61
C PRO A 51 48.87 57.99 -33.82
N SER A 52 48.00 58.00 -32.80
CA SER A 52 46.66 58.61 -32.87
C SER A 52 46.67 60.14 -32.91
N LEU A 53 47.78 60.78 -32.52
CA LEU A 53 47.89 62.25 -32.48
C LEU A 53 48.08 62.88 -33.88
N GLY A 54 48.54 62.11 -34.87
CA GLY A 54 48.61 62.49 -36.30
C GLY A 54 48.79 63.99 -36.59
N HIS A 55 47.79 64.61 -37.22
CA HIS A 55 47.77 66.02 -37.65
C HIS A 55 47.55 67.07 -36.54
N LEU A 56 47.51 66.69 -35.25
CA LEU A 56 47.22 67.61 -34.15
C LEU A 56 48.40 68.49 -33.74
N TRP A 57 49.60 68.22 -34.25
CA TRP A 57 50.82 68.94 -33.88
C TRP A 57 51.61 69.50 -35.07
N TYR A 58 51.26 69.09 -36.30
CA TYR A 58 51.82 69.64 -37.54
C TYR A 58 50.79 69.74 -38.67
N ARG A 59 51.04 70.62 -39.63
CA ARG A 59 50.26 70.78 -40.87
C ARG A 59 51.17 70.72 -42.09
N LEU A 60 50.65 70.18 -43.19
CA LEU A 60 51.33 70.04 -44.49
C LEU A 60 50.68 70.94 -45.55
N SER A 61 51.48 71.50 -46.46
CA SER A 61 50.98 72.23 -47.63
C SER A 61 51.93 72.09 -48.83
N PRO A 62 51.47 71.58 -49.99
CA PRO A 62 50.20 70.88 -50.20
C PRO A 62 50.16 69.54 -49.46
N GLU A 63 48.98 68.95 -49.25
CA GLU A 63 48.88 67.61 -48.62
C GLU A 63 49.29 66.49 -49.59
N ILE A 64 49.00 66.67 -50.87
CA ILE A 64 49.30 65.72 -51.96
C ILE A 64 49.82 66.52 -53.16
N SER A 65 50.84 66.03 -53.86
CA SER A 65 51.29 66.66 -55.10
C SER A 65 50.36 66.33 -56.27
N ALA A 66 50.21 67.27 -57.21
CA ALA A 66 49.75 66.90 -58.55
C ALA A 66 50.72 65.91 -59.20
N ALA A 67 50.23 65.05 -60.10
CA ALA A 67 51.07 64.07 -60.79
C ALA A 67 52.20 64.77 -61.56
N LYS A 68 53.43 64.40 -61.24
CA LYS A 68 54.66 65.00 -61.76
C LYS A 68 55.26 64.15 -62.88
N PRO A 69 55.53 64.69 -64.07
CA PRO A 69 56.26 63.96 -65.11
C PRO A 69 57.68 63.59 -64.64
N PRO A 70 58.32 62.60 -65.28
CA PRO A 70 59.75 62.30 -65.12
C PRO A 70 60.63 63.57 -65.11
N GLY A 71 61.52 63.68 -64.13
CA GLY A 71 62.45 64.79 -63.93
C GLY A 71 61.89 66.04 -63.22
N SER A 72 60.60 66.08 -62.88
CA SER A 72 60.00 67.24 -62.20
C SER A 72 59.88 67.07 -60.68
N SER A 73 59.81 68.18 -59.95
CA SER A 73 59.76 68.20 -58.48
C SER A 73 58.53 68.92 -57.91
N THR A 74 58.22 68.60 -56.66
CA THR A 74 57.21 69.26 -55.82
C THR A 74 57.85 69.71 -54.51
N GLU A 75 57.47 70.90 -54.04
CA GLU A 75 57.85 71.41 -52.73
C GLU A 75 56.68 71.26 -51.74
N PHE A 76 56.97 70.70 -50.57
CA PHE A 76 56.06 70.56 -49.43
C PHE A 76 56.55 71.40 -48.25
N GLN A 77 55.66 72.18 -47.65
CA GLN A 77 55.92 72.92 -46.42
C GLN A 77 55.30 72.19 -45.22
N ILE A 78 56.12 71.88 -44.22
CA ILE A 78 55.71 71.31 -42.93
C ILE A 78 55.72 72.44 -41.91
N VAL A 79 54.63 72.62 -41.16
CA VAL A 79 54.51 73.58 -40.05
C VAL A 79 54.22 72.83 -38.75
N ILE A 80 55.11 72.93 -37.77
CA ILE A 80 54.96 72.38 -36.41
C ILE A 80 54.43 73.49 -35.50
N PHE A 81 53.27 73.25 -34.87
CA PHE A 81 52.62 74.23 -33.99
C PHE A 81 52.35 73.69 -32.58
N ASN A 82 52.56 72.39 -32.34
CA ASN A 82 52.47 71.80 -31.00
C ASN A 82 53.57 70.75 -30.77
N SER A 83 53.80 70.34 -29.51
CA SER A 83 54.78 69.30 -29.19
C SER A 83 54.25 67.92 -29.64
N PRO A 84 55.03 67.13 -30.40
CA PRO A 84 54.66 65.76 -30.77
C PRO A 84 54.60 64.81 -29.56
N ILE A 85 55.31 65.13 -28.48
CA ILE A 85 55.37 64.33 -27.25
C ILE A 85 55.00 65.26 -26.08
N PRO A 86 53.82 65.12 -25.46
CA PRO A 86 53.39 65.97 -24.35
C PRO A 86 54.40 65.93 -23.20
N GLY A 87 54.84 67.11 -22.71
CA GLY A 87 55.76 67.23 -21.58
C GLY A 87 57.24 66.89 -21.85
N PHE A 88 57.61 66.47 -23.07
CA PHE A 88 59.00 66.17 -23.40
C PHE A 88 59.82 67.42 -23.70
N VAL A 89 61.02 67.50 -23.11
CA VAL A 89 62.01 68.55 -23.33
C VAL A 89 63.30 67.86 -23.80
N GLY A 90 63.85 68.27 -24.94
CA GLY A 90 65.02 67.61 -25.53
C GLY A 90 64.97 67.58 -27.06
N THR A 91 65.82 66.78 -27.69
CA THR A 91 65.85 66.64 -29.17
C THR A 91 65.10 65.39 -29.61
N ALA A 92 64.03 65.57 -30.37
CA ALA A 92 63.24 64.50 -30.99
C ALA A 92 63.63 64.32 -32.47
N ASN A 93 63.67 63.07 -32.92
CA ASN A 93 63.89 62.74 -34.33
C ASN A 93 62.54 62.62 -35.05
N LEU A 94 62.36 63.44 -36.09
CA LEU A 94 61.22 63.40 -37.00
C LEU A 94 61.60 62.57 -38.23
N THR A 95 60.77 61.58 -38.57
CA THR A 95 60.86 60.80 -39.79
C THR A 95 59.79 61.29 -40.75
N ILE A 96 60.21 61.85 -41.88
CA ILE A 96 59.33 62.29 -42.96
C ILE A 96 59.26 61.17 -43.97
N ARG A 97 58.12 60.50 -44.02
CA ARG A 97 57.83 59.43 -44.96
C ARG A 97 57.20 60.01 -46.20
N ILE A 98 57.86 59.85 -47.34
CA ILE A 98 57.43 60.30 -48.65
C ILE A 98 57.08 59.06 -49.47
N PHE A 99 55.88 58.97 -50.00
CA PHE A 99 55.48 57.81 -50.78
C PHE A 99 54.66 58.22 -52.00
N SER A 100 54.73 57.40 -53.04
CA SER A 100 53.90 57.52 -54.23
C SER A 100 53.09 56.24 -54.40
N PRO A 101 51.74 56.31 -54.30
CA PRO A 101 50.89 55.16 -54.58
C PRO A 101 51.06 54.62 -56.02
N LEU A 102 51.32 55.51 -56.99
CA LEU A 102 51.53 55.16 -58.40
C LEU A 102 52.84 54.41 -58.65
N LEU A 103 53.92 54.77 -57.96
CA LEU A 103 55.20 54.08 -58.07
C LEU A 103 55.31 52.87 -57.14
N ARG A 104 54.42 52.76 -56.13
CA ARG A 104 54.49 51.77 -55.04
C ARG A 104 55.85 51.76 -54.34
N GLN A 105 56.48 52.93 -54.23
CA GLN A 105 57.74 53.13 -53.53
C GLN A 105 57.58 54.21 -52.45
N GLU A 106 58.40 54.09 -51.39
CA GLU A 106 58.53 55.08 -50.33
C GLU A 106 59.99 55.43 -50.07
N ARG A 107 60.21 56.66 -49.58
CA ARG A 107 61.50 57.19 -49.15
C ARG A 107 61.31 57.90 -47.81
N ARG A 108 62.29 57.78 -46.92
CA ARG A 108 62.24 58.40 -45.58
C ARG A 108 63.37 59.41 -45.42
N LEU A 109 63.07 60.56 -44.84
CA LEU A 109 64.04 61.59 -44.44
C LEU A 109 64.01 61.77 -42.94
N LEU A 110 65.15 62.10 -42.34
CA LEU A 110 65.26 62.38 -40.90
C LEU A 110 65.52 63.88 -40.67
N VAL A 111 64.73 64.50 -39.80
CA VAL A 111 64.87 65.91 -39.37
C VAL A 111 64.85 65.97 -37.85
N ARG A 112 65.73 66.77 -37.23
CA ARG A 112 65.82 66.90 -35.77
C ARG A 112 65.02 68.09 -35.26
N LEU A 113 64.23 67.90 -34.21
CA LEU A 113 63.46 68.95 -33.54
C LEU A 113 63.87 69.08 -32.07
N LYS A 114 64.45 70.22 -31.67
CA LYS A 114 64.79 70.54 -30.28
C LYS A 114 63.63 71.26 -29.59
N ILE A 115 63.14 70.73 -28.48
CA ILE A 115 62.02 71.25 -27.69
C ILE A 115 62.54 71.81 -26.36
N GLU A 116 62.17 73.05 -25.99
CA GLU A 116 62.62 73.77 -24.79
C GLU A 116 61.52 73.92 -23.71
N THR A 117 61.87 74.25 -22.46
CA THR A 117 60.99 74.38 -21.27
C THR A 117 60.13 75.66 -21.26
N ASP A 118 58.98 75.63 -20.57
CA ASP A 118 58.09 76.79 -20.29
C ASP A 118 58.14 77.16 -18.79
N ASP A 119 58.52 78.39 -18.45
CA ASP A 119 58.92 78.84 -17.09
C ASP A 119 57.90 79.80 -16.40
N ARG A 120 56.57 79.67 -16.61
CA ARG A 120 55.56 80.53 -15.94
C ARG A 120 55.04 79.94 -14.62
N ALA A 121 55.04 80.72 -13.53
CA ALA A 121 54.56 80.31 -12.19
C ALA A 121 53.01 80.32 -12.07
N LYS A 122 52.44 79.31 -11.39
CA LYS A 122 50.99 79.19 -11.11
C LYS A 122 50.50 80.30 -10.17
N GLN A 123 49.50 81.09 -10.59
CA GLN A 123 49.06 82.30 -9.87
C GLN A 123 47.96 82.07 -8.82
N VAL A 124 47.23 80.94 -8.89
CA VAL A 124 46.11 80.61 -7.98
C VAL A 124 46.30 79.22 -7.35
N ASN A 125 46.01 79.11 -6.06
CA ASN A 125 46.01 77.84 -5.33
C ASN A 125 44.64 77.54 -4.73
N VAL A 126 44.17 76.30 -4.84
CA VAL A 126 42.91 75.81 -4.26
C VAL A 126 43.19 74.66 -3.30
N ASP A 127 42.55 74.67 -2.13
CA ASP A 127 42.73 73.66 -1.10
C ASP A 127 41.42 73.31 -0.38
N LEU A 128 41.37 72.10 0.16
CA LEU A 128 40.26 71.58 0.96
C LEU A 128 40.73 71.41 2.42
N PRO A 129 40.16 72.15 3.39
CA PRO A 129 40.53 72.04 4.81
C PRO A 129 40.28 70.63 5.38
N VAL A 130 39.24 69.96 4.88
CA VAL A 130 38.87 68.58 5.19
C VAL A 130 38.69 67.86 3.85
N ARG A 131 39.26 66.67 3.73
CA ARG A 131 39.24 65.89 2.48
C ARG A 131 38.26 64.73 2.50
N GLN A 132 37.70 64.38 3.66
CA GLN A 132 36.78 63.26 3.84
C GLN A 132 35.50 63.77 4.51
N PHE A 133 34.36 63.53 3.86
CA PHE A 133 33.05 63.94 4.33
C PHE A 133 32.15 62.71 4.41
N GLN A 134 31.32 62.62 5.44
CA GLN A 134 30.36 61.52 5.62
C GLN A 134 28.96 62.09 5.71
N VAL A 135 28.00 61.46 5.03
CA VAL A 135 26.62 61.92 5.01
C VAL A 135 25.64 60.75 4.83
N TYR A 136 24.47 60.84 5.46
CA TYR A 136 23.37 59.92 5.16
C TYR A 136 22.54 60.44 3.97
N PRO A 137 21.91 59.57 3.18
CA PRO A 137 20.93 59.98 2.17
C PRO A 137 19.89 60.96 2.73
N ARG A 138 19.55 62.02 1.98
CA ARG A 138 18.68 63.16 2.39
C ARG A 138 19.20 64.05 3.53
N ASN A 139 20.40 63.81 4.04
CA ASN A 139 21.05 64.75 4.94
C ASN A 139 21.99 65.65 4.13
N VAL A 140 22.21 66.85 4.65
CA VAL A 140 23.05 67.86 4.03
C VAL A 140 24.45 67.82 4.64
N VAL A 141 25.47 68.01 3.81
CA VAL A 141 26.87 68.22 4.23
C VAL A 141 27.48 69.42 3.51
N ASP A 142 28.19 70.25 4.28
CA ASP A 142 28.87 71.43 3.75
C ASP A 142 30.34 71.11 3.48
N ILE A 143 30.78 71.36 2.24
CA ILE A 143 32.14 71.14 1.76
C ILE A 143 32.82 72.51 1.56
N PRO A 144 33.64 72.98 2.53
CA PRO A 144 34.34 74.25 2.41
C PRO A 144 35.55 74.15 1.48
N VAL A 145 35.67 75.06 0.51
CA VAL A 145 36.77 75.18 -0.44
C VAL A 145 37.48 76.50 -0.21
N ARG A 146 38.81 76.47 -0.06
CA ARG A 146 39.64 77.67 0.10
C ARG A 146 40.38 77.98 -1.18
N VAL A 147 40.27 79.22 -1.64
CA VAL A 147 41.00 79.73 -2.80
C VAL A 147 41.93 80.84 -2.36
N ARG A 148 43.21 80.74 -2.73
CA ARG A 148 44.25 81.72 -2.41
C ARG A 148 44.83 82.32 -3.68
N ASN A 149 44.79 83.65 -3.77
CA ASN A 149 45.41 84.40 -4.85
C ASN A 149 46.87 84.72 -4.47
N LEU A 150 47.83 84.18 -5.23
CA LEU A 150 49.27 84.38 -5.00
C LEU A 150 49.84 85.52 -5.87
N SER A 151 49.02 86.13 -6.72
CA SER A 151 49.40 87.25 -7.58
C SER A 151 49.23 88.61 -6.88
N GLN A 152 49.74 89.66 -7.53
CA GLN A 152 49.59 91.05 -7.08
C GLN A 152 48.34 91.75 -7.66
N GLN A 153 47.50 91.06 -8.43
CA GLN A 153 46.29 91.60 -9.04
C GLN A 153 45.05 90.78 -8.63
N PRO A 154 43.84 91.38 -8.60
CA PRO A 154 42.62 90.62 -8.34
C PRO A 154 42.38 89.63 -9.48
N VAL A 155 41.98 88.40 -9.14
CA VAL A 155 41.76 87.32 -10.11
C VAL A 155 40.32 86.83 -10.02
N ASP A 156 39.63 86.82 -11.16
CA ASP A 156 38.35 86.15 -11.34
C ASP A 156 38.58 84.65 -11.47
N VAL A 157 37.95 83.88 -10.60
CA VAL A 157 38.06 82.42 -10.63
C VAL A 157 36.68 81.77 -10.74
N VAL A 158 36.65 80.69 -11.53
CA VAL A 158 35.50 79.79 -11.61
C VAL A 158 35.89 78.46 -10.98
N LEU A 159 35.14 78.06 -9.96
CA LEU A 159 35.25 76.76 -9.33
C LEU A 159 34.24 75.80 -9.95
N HIS A 160 34.71 74.66 -10.44
CA HIS A 160 33.88 73.56 -10.92
C HIS A 160 34.02 72.37 -9.97
N PHE A 161 32.88 71.88 -9.48
CA PHE A 161 32.80 70.66 -8.69
C PHE A 161 32.57 69.47 -9.64
N VAL A 162 33.56 68.59 -9.76
CA VAL A 162 33.55 67.46 -10.71
C VAL A 162 33.64 66.14 -9.95
N GLY A 163 32.89 65.12 -10.36
CA GLY A 163 32.94 63.76 -9.80
C GLY A 163 31.73 63.35 -8.95
N ILE A 164 30.89 64.31 -8.55
CA ILE A 164 29.55 64.04 -7.96
C ILE A 164 28.48 64.56 -8.91
N GLU A 165 27.33 63.90 -8.91
CA GLU A 165 26.20 64.27 -9.75
C GLU A 165 25.72 65.71 -9.40
N PRO A 166 25.55 66.63 -10.37
CA PRO A 166 25.20 68.01 -10.09
C PRO A 166 23.88 68.20 -9.33
N SER A 167 22.97 67.22 -9.41
CA SER A 167 21.71 67.19 -8.68
C SER A 167 21.87 67.09 -7.16
N TRP A 168 23.02 66.62 -6.68
CA TRP A 168 23.32 66.52 -5.24
C TRP A 168 23.81 67.86 -4.69
N LEU A 169 24.18 68.82 -5.55
CA LEU A 169 24.78 70.08 -5.13
C LEU A 169 23.73 71.20 -5.10
N ASN A 170 23.37 71.63 -3.89
CA ASN A 170 22.48 72.75 -3.68
C ASN A 170 23.14 74.03 -4.20
N GLY A 171 22.49 74.70 -5.16
CA GLY A 171 23.03 75.87 -5.87
C GLY A 171 23.91 75.56 -7.09
N GLY A 172 24.05 74.29 -7.50
CA GLY A 172 24.75 73.86 -8.72
C GLY A 172 26.24 73.56 -8.52
N ALA A 173 26.89 73.02 -9.57
CA ALA A 173 28.30 72.58 -9.54
C ALA A 173 29.33 73.70 -9.77
N GLU A 174 28.89 74.90 -10.13
CA GLU A 174 29.78 76.03 -10.43
C GLU A 174 29.65 77.15 -9.40
N ARG A 175 30.78 77.75 -9.01
CA ARG A 175 30.83 78.97 -8.19
C ARG A 175 31.81 79.95 -8.79
N ARG A 176 31.41 81.22 -8.89
CA ARG A 176 32.29 82.31 -9.37
C ARG A 176 32.59 83.23 -8.20
N LEU A 177 33.86 83.60 -8.06
CA LEU A 177 34.30 84.54 -7.04
C LEU A 177 35.47 85.38 -7.54
N LEU A 178 35.55 86.60 -7.05
CA LEU A 178 36.66 87.52 -7.27
C LEU A 178 37.57 87.49 -6.03
N VAL A 179 38.82 87.06 -6.17
CA VAL A 179 39.77 86.93 -5.05
C VAL A 179 40.80 88.05 -5.07
N GLN A 180 40.86 88.85 -4.00
CA GLN A 180 41.77 89.99 -3.90
C GLN A 180 43.25 89.57 -3.78
N PRO A 181 44.22 90.41 -4.20
CA PRO A 181 45.65 90.08 -4.16
C PRO A 181 46.12 89.63 -2.78
N GLY A 182 46.85 88.50 -2.71
CA GLY A 182 47.43 87.98 -1.47
C GLY A 182 46.43 87.47 -0.42
N THR A 183 45.12 87.51 -0.69
CA THR A 183 44.05 87.08 0.23
C THR A 183 43.62 85.63 -0.01
N GLN A 184 42.89 85.09 0.97
CA GLN A 184 42.21 83.79 0.89
C GLN A 184 40.70 83.99 1.05
N SER A 185 39.92 83.37 0.18
CA SER A 185 38.45 83.34 0.24
C SER A 185 37.96 81.91 0.43
N GLU A 186 36.88 81.73 1.18
CA GLU A 186 36.25 80.43 1.42
C GLU A 186 34.85 80.39 0.79
N VAL A 187 34.54 79.30 0.09
CA VAL A 187 33.26 79.05 -0.58
C VAL A 187 32.76 77.67 -0.17
N ILE A 188 31.47 77.56 0.13
CA ILE A 188 30.85 76.30 0.57
C ILE A 188 30.06 75.68 -0.58
N PHE A 189 30.34 74.41 -0.85
CA PHE A 189 29.48 73.55 -1.66
C PHE A 189 28.63 72.69 -0.73
N THR A 190 27.32 72.94 -0.72
CA THR A 190 26.36 72.18 0.08
C THR A 190 25.89 70.97 -0.74
N SER A 191 26.19 69.76 -0.29
CA SER A 191 25.81 68.50 -0.93
C SER A 191 24.71 67.80 -0.15
N GLU A 192 23.70 67.31 -0.85
CA GLU A 192 22.58 66.53 -0.31
C GLU A 192 22.32 65.32 -1.24
N PRO A 193 22.82 64.13 -0.89
CA PRO A 193 22.52 62.93 -1.68
C PRO A 193 21.02 62.60 -1.68
N PRO A 194 20.50 61.98 -2.76
CA PRO A 194 19.08 61.69 -2.93
C PRO A 194 18.58 60.59 -1.97
N SER A 195 17.40 60.02 -2.22
CA SER A 195 16.84 58.98 -1.35
C SER A 195 17.71 57.73 -1.25
N THR A 196 17.46 56.91 -0.23
CA THR A 196 18.21 55.67 0.05
C THR A 196 18.32 54.74 -1.17
N THR A 197 17.29 54.61 -1.98
CA THR A 197 17.32 53.76 -3.19
C THR A 197 18.08 54.35 -4.39
N GLN A 198 18.51 55.62 -4.31
CA GLN A 198 19.19 56.34 -5.39
C GLN A 198 20.65 56.67 -5.05
N ALA A 199 20.96 56.87 -3.77
CA ALA A 199 22.30 57.20 -3.29
C ALA A 199 23.01 55.95 -2.74
N LEU A 200 23.66 55.17 -3.62
CA LEU A 200 24.41 53.96 -3.23
C LEU A 200 25.47 54.28 -2.16
N SER A 201 25.53 53.49 -1.09
CA SER A 201 26.55 53.63 -0.05
C SER A 201 27.92 53.20 -0.56
N ARG A 202 28.77 54.19 -0.82
CA ARG A 202 30.17 54.06 -1.22
C ARG A 202 30.87 55.41 -1.05
N GLU A 203 32.16 55.41 -1.29
CA GLU A 203 32.96 56.62 -1.45
C GLU A 203 32.77 57.20 -2.85
N TYR A 204 32.43 58.50 -2.91
CA TYR A 204 32.33 59.28 -4.14
C TYR A 204 33.52 60.26 -4.19
N PRO A 205 34.57 59.96 -4.98
CA PRO A 205 35.68 60.88 -5.15
C PRO A 205 35.25 62.09 -5.98
N PHE A 206 35.66 63.28 -5.55
CA PHE A 206 35.42 64.52 -6.28
C PHE A 206 36.68 65.36 -6.41
N THR A 207 36.71 66.19 -7.44
CA THR A 207 37.77 67.16 -7.73
C THR A 207 37.16 68.54 -7.83
N ILE A 208 37.77 69.50 -7.16
CA ILE A 208 37.47 70.92 -7.34
C ILE A 208 38.49 71.49 -8.31
N GLU A 209 38.01 71.93 -9.48
CA GLU A 209 38.83 72.59 -10.48
C GLU A 209 38.64 74.11 -10.38
N CYS A 210 39.75 74.84 -10.26
CA CYS A 210 39.77 76.29 -10.21
C CYS A 210 40.42 76.83 -11.48
N ILE A 211 39.65 77.52 -12.32
CA ILE A 211 40.11 78.12 -13.57
C ILE A 211 40.25 79.63 -13.36
N SER A 212 41.46 80.15 -13.53
CA SER A 212 41.74 81.60 -13.59
C SER A 212 41.64 82.14 -15.02
N SER A 213 41.50 83.46 -15.15
CA SER A 213 41.54 84.21 -16.42
C SER A 213 42.74 83.89 -17.33
N ASP A 214 43.81 83.33 -16.76
CA ASP A 214 45.11 83.15 -17.40
C ASP A 214 45.27 81.74 -18.01
N GLY A 215 44.23 80.89 -17.86
CA GLY A 215 44.10 79.60 -18.50
C GLY A 215 44.79 78.42 -17.79
N TYR A 216 45.33 78.62 -16.59
CA TYR A 216 45.99 77.55 -15.81
C TYR A 216 45.06 76.99 -14.73
N PRO A 217 44.62 75.72 -14.83
CA PRO A 217 43.79 75.11 -13.80
C PRO A 217 44.60 74.72 -12.56
N SER A 218 44.03 75.00 -11.38
CA SER A 218 44.49 74.52 -10.08
C SER A 218 43.45 73.56 -9.50
N THR A 219 43.84 72.40 -8.99
CA THR A 219 42.90 71.33 -8.62
C THR A 219 43.18 70.77 -7.23
N THR A 220 42.13 70.43 -6.49
CA THR A 220 42.21 69.69 -5.23
C THR A 220 41.17 68.57 -5.19
N GLN A 221 41.41 67.52 -4.42
CA GLN A 221 40.59 66.31 -4.39
C GLN A 221 40.08 66.01 -2.97
N GLY A 222 38.85 65.51 -2.89
CA GLY A 222 38.22 65.03 -1.68
C GLY A 222 37.31 63.84 -1.95
N THR A 223 36.77 63.27 -0.89
CA THR A 223 35.87 62.10 -0.94
C THR A 223 34.63 62.37 -0.11
N LEU A 224 33.46 62.09 -0.68
CA LEU A 224 32.18 62.07 0.02
C LEU A 224 31.73 60.60 0.21
N GLU A 225 31.74 60.12 1.44
CA GLU A 225 31.22 58.80 1.80
C GLU A 225 29.73 58.87 2.14
N VAL A 226 28.91 58.14 1.38
CA VAL A 226 27.49 57.96 1.71
C VAL A 226 27.35 56.76 2.65
N LEU A 227 26.88 57.01 3.87
CA LEU A 227 26.78 55.99 4.92
C LEU A 227 25.62 55.01 4.67
N PRO A 228 25.75 53.74 5.10
CA PRO A 228 24.73 52.72 4.88
C PRO A 228 23.50 52.94 5.79
N ILE A 229 22.29 52.83 5.21
CA ILE A 229 21.02 52.96 5.91
C ILE A 229 19.89 52.20 5.18
N GLY A 230 18.90 51.75 5.95
CA GLY A 230 17.68 51.09 5.48
C GLY A 230 17.56 49.65 5.97
N PHE A 231 16.70 48.86 5.34
CA PHE A 231 16.45 47.47 5.70
C PHE A 231 16.04 46.65 4.47
N VAL A 232 16.08 45.32 4.60
CA VAL A 232 15.55 44.39 3.60
C VAL A 232 14.29 43.74 4.17
N GLU A 233 13.15 44.00 3.53
CA GLU A 233 11.87 43.41 3.90
C GLU A 233 11.81 41.98 3.37
N PHE A 234 11.47 41.01 4.23
CA PHE A 234 11.44 39.59 3.90
C PHE A 234 10.06 38.98 4.14
N THR A 235 9.39 38.52 3.08
CA THR A 235 8.03 37.94 3.17
C THR A 235 7.93 36.61 2.42
N ALA A 236 7.18 35.64 2.97
CA ALA A 236 6.89 34.37 2.30
C ALA A 236 5.41 34.31 1.87
N THR A 237 5.15 34.04 0.57
CA THR A 237 3.77 33.97 0.04
C THR A 237 3.53 32.75 -0.86
N PRO A 238 2.54 31.89 -0.57
CA PRO A 238 1.88 31.70 0.73
C PRO A 238 2.84 31.03 1.75
N PRO A 239 2.66 31.25 3.07
CA PRO A 239 3.46 30.63 4.13
C PRO A 239 3.13 29.14 4.34
N GLN A 240 2.07 28.65 3.68
CA GLN A 240 1.63 27.27 3.77
C GLN A 240 1.65 26.62 2.38
N GLN A 241 2.27 25.46 2.31
CA GLN A 241 2.29 24.64 1.10
C GLN A 241 1.89 23.19 1.38
N THR A 242 1.43 22.50 0.34
CA THR A 242 0.99 21.12 0.44
C THR A 242 1.71 20.28 -0.59
N ILE A 243 2.23 19.12 -0.17
CA ILE A 243 2.63 18.04 -1.09
C ILE A 243 1.38 17.20 -1.33
N PRO A 244 0.75 17.30 -2.51
CA PRO A 244 -0.58 16.75 -2.74
C PRO A 244 -0.60 15.22 -2.78
N LEU A 245 -1.79 14.67 -2.60
CA LEU A 245 -2.09 13.30 -3.02
C LEU A 245 -1.93 13.21 -4.54
N THR A 246 -1.12 12.29 -5.03
CA THR A 246 -0.95 12.05 -6.46
C THR A 246 -2.19 11.33 -7.00
N GLY A 247 -3.07 12.06 -7.68
CA GLY A 247 -4.04 11.57 -8.69
C GLY A 247 -5.25 10.76 -8.19
N GLY A 248 -6.45 11.17 -8.59
CA GLY A 248 -7.72 10.53 -8.24
C GLY A 248 -8.02 9.18 -8.92
N TRP A 249 -7.20 8.68 -9.85
CA TRP A 249 -7.42 7.34 -10.42
C TRP A 249 -6.19 6.66 -11.09
N LEU A 250 -5.15 7.38 -11.54
CA LEU A 250 -3.87 6.81 -12.01
C LEU A 250 -2.67 7.68 -11.57
N PRO A 251 -1.51 7.10 -11.22
CA PRO A 251 -0.43 7.84 -10.57
C PRO A 251 0.32 8.77 -11.52
N ASN A 252 0.26 10.07 -11.26
CA ASN A 252 1.23 11.04 -11.80
C ASN A 252 2.27 11.35 -10.69
N TRP A 253 3.45 10.72 -10.77
CA TRP A 253 4.49 10.71 -9.73
C TRP A 253 5.33 12.01 -9.61
N GLN A 254 4.82 13.14 -10.12
CA GLN A 254 5.68 14.27 -10.45
C GLN A 254 5.95 15.26 -9.29
N SER A 255 5.03 15.50 -8.36
CA SER A 255 5.29 16.46 -7.27
C SER A 255 5.87 15.80 -6.03
N LYS A 256 7.20 15.64 -6.01
CA LYS A 256 7.99 15.19 -4.85
C LYS A 256 8.35 16.30 -3.86
N SER A 257 8.04 17.55 -4.20
CA SER A 257 8.44 18.77 -3.48
C SER A 257 7.31 19.79 -3.40
N ALA A 258 7.43 20.69 -2.44
CA ALA A 258 6.64 21.92 -2.33
C ALA A 258 7.56 23.13 -2.57
N SER A 259 7.04 24.18 -3.20
CA SER A 259 7.82 25.39 -3.50
C SER A 259 7.24 26.58 -2.75
N PHE A 260 8.04 27.20 -1.89
CA PHE A 260 7.71 28.45 -1.21
C PHE A 260 8.31 29.61 -1.99
N GLN A 261 7.54 30.70 -2.17
CA GLN A 261 8.04 31.92 -2.79
C GLN A 261 8.44 32.90 -1.68
N LEU A 262 9.72 33.22 -1.63
CA LEU A 262 10.31 34.18 -0.72
C LEU A 262 10.55 35.49 -1.49
N LEU A 263 10.02 36.59 -0.97
CA LEU A 263 10.10 37.91 -1.57
C LEU A 263 10.99 38.78 -0.69
N PHE A 264 12.00 39.39 -1.31
CA PHE A 264 12.94 40.29 -0.65
C PHE A 264 12.85 41.66 -1.31
N LYS A 265 12.48 42.69 -0.56
CA LYS A 265 12.49 44.08 -1.04
C LYS A 265 13.63 44.83 -0.40
N ASN A 266 14.59 45.27 -1.20
CA ASN A 266 15.73 46.03 -0.69
C ASN A 266 15.36 47.51 -0.55
N ALA A 267 14.97 47.93 0.65
CA ALA A 267 14.69 49.33 0.97
C ALA A 267 15.93 50.07 1.53
N SER A 268 17.13 49.53 1.30
CA SER A 268 18.39 50.10 1.74
C SER A 268 19.14 50.79 0.61
N ASN A 269 20.23 51.49 0.97
CA ASN A 269 21.20 52.06 0.03
C ASN A 269 22.43 51.16 -0.19
N LEU A 270 22.36 49.89 0.20
CA LEU A 270 23.40 48.90 -0.03
C LEU A 270 22.89 47.83 -0.99
N GLN A 271 23.70 47.46 -1.97
CA GLN A 271 23.47 46.24 -2.74
C GLN A 271 23.79 45.03 -1.84
N GLN A 272 22.90 44.05 -1.82
CA GLN A 272 22.99 42.91 -0.92
C GLN A 272 22.81 41.60 -1.68
N GLN A 273 23.39 40.53 -1.15
CA GLN A 273 23.03 39.16 -1.52
C GLN A 273 22.37 38.49 -0.32
N VAL A 274 21.42 37.58 -0.59
CA VAL A 274 20.71 36.85 0.46
C VAL A 274 20.98 35.35 0.37
N ASP A 275 21.40 34.77 1.49
CA ASP A 275 21.44 33.32 1.73
C ASP A 275 20.26 32.90 2.62
N ILE A 276 19.70 31.72 2.37
CA ILE A 276 18.50 31.22 3.06
C ILE A 276 18.81 29.89 3.73
N GLN A 277 18.53 29.83 5.02
CA GLN A 277 18.73 28.63 5.85
C GLN A 277 17.43 28.22 6.55
N LEU A 278 17.15 26.91 6.58
CA LEU A 278 16.02 26.38 7.34
C LEU A 278 16.38 26.09 8.80
N GLN A 279 15.53 26.55 9.71
CA GLN A 279 15.64 26.34 11.17
C GLN A 279 14.29 25.88 11.75
N GLY A 280 14.23 25.62 13.07
CA GLY A 280 12.99 25.25 13.75
C GLY A 280 12.78 23.74 13.98
N LYS A 281 11.59 23.35 14.46
CA LYS A 281 11.36 22.02 15.04
C LYS A 281 11.53 20.86 14.04
N ASP A 282 11.00 21.00 12.83
CA ASP A 282 10.96 19.91 11.84
C ASP A 282 11.98 20.06 10.70
N HIS A 283 12.88 21.05 10.75
CA HIS A 283 13.81 21.35 9.65
C HIS A 283 14.66 20.14 9.25
N ARG A 284 15.05 19.28 10.20
CA ARG A 284 15.87 18.07 9.96
C ARG A 284 15.16 16.98 9.18
N LYS A 285 13.82 17.01 9.13
CA LYS A 285 13.01 16.05 8.36
C LYS A 285 12.86 16.46 6.90
N CYS A 286 13.36 17.65 6.54
CA CYS A 286 13.24 18.25 5.23
C CYS A 286 14.62 18.37 4.58
N THR A 287 14.65 18.21 3.27
CA THR A 287 15.77 18.58 2.39
C THR A 287 15.29 19.72 1.52
N TYR A 288 16.11 20.74 1.29
CA TYR A 288 15.69 21.92 0.55
C TYR A 288 16.72 22.34 -0.49
N ASN A 289 16.26 23.05 -1.50
CA ASN A 289 17.08 23.70 -2.50
C ASN A 289 16.58 25.13 -2.70
N VAL A 290 17.50 26.07 -2.84
CA VAL A 290 17.22 27.50 -2.99
C VAL A 290 17.61 27.92 -4.41
N SER A 291 16.74 28.65 -5.09
CA SER A 291 16.97 29.11 -6.45
C SER A 291 16.48 30.54 -6.66
N PRO A 292 17.35 31.48 -7.08
CA PRO A 292 18.82 31.36 -7.15
C PRO A 292 19.47 31.25 -5.75
N LYS A 293 20.68 30.70 -5.65
CA LYS A 293 21.38 30.52 -4.35
C LYS A 293 21.88 31.83 -3.76
N ASP A 294 22.48 32.67 -4.59
CA ASP A 294 23.01 33.98 -4.20
C ASP A 294 22.20 35.03 -4.96
N ALA A 295 20.99 35.33 -4.46
CA ALA A 295 20.11 36.29 -5.12
C ALA A 295 20.62 37.71 -4.86
N GLU A 296 21.01 38.42 -5.91
CA GLU A 296 21.38 39.83 -5.84
C GLU A 296 20.13 40.69 -5.64
N LEU A 297 20.16 41.55 -4.64
CA LEU A 297 19.08 42.43 -4.23
C LEU A 297 19.42 43.86 -4.63
N ASP A 298 18.92 44.28 -5.78
CA ASP A 298 19.11 45.64 -6.27
C ASP A 298 18.26 46.66 -5.51
N LEU A 299 18.73 47.90 -5.48
CA LEU A 299 18.16 49.00 -4.71
C LEU A 299 16.69 49.26 -5.10
N GLY A 300 15.77 49.16 -4.13
CA GLY A 300 14.34 49.40 -4.33
C GLY A 300 13.58 48.28 -5.05
N GLU A 301 14.26 47.23 -5.52
CA GLU A 301 13.63 46.14 -6.26
C GLU A 301 13.12 45.02 -5.34
N ILE A 302 12.14 44.26 -5.84
CA ILE A 302 11.61 43.05 -5.19
C ILE A 302 12.19 41.83 -5.91
N THR A 303 13.06 41.11 -5.23
CA THR A 303 13.66 39.87 -5.74
C THR A 303 12.90 38.67 -5.23
N LYS A 304 12.59 37.74 -6.13
CA LYS A 304 11.90 36.49 -5.82
C LYS A 304 12.89 35.34 -5.74
N VAL A 305 12.89 34.64 -4.61
CA VAL A 305 13.67 33.42 -4.38
C VAL A 305 12.74 32.24 -4.14
N ILE A 306 12.98 31.13 -4.83
CA ILE A 306 12.19 29.91 -4.69
C ILE A 306 12.90 28.95 -3.75
N LEU A 307 12.21 28.58 -2.68
CA LEU A 307 12.64 27.55 -1.73
C LEU A 307 11.87 26.26 -2.01
N GLU A 308 12.52 25.29 -2.65
CA GLU A 308 11.97 23.97 -2.93
C GLU A 308 12.25 23.02 -1.75
N VAL A 309 11.22 22.51 -1.09
CA VAL A 309 11.32 21.63 0.09
C VAL A 309 10.81 20.23 -0.23
N LYS A 310 11.60 19.21 0.14
CA LYS A 310 11.37 17.77 -0.04
C LYS A 310 11.40 17.04 1.30
N THR A 311 10.51 16.08 1.50
CA THR A 311 10.51 15.24 2.72
C THR A 311 10.04 13.82 2.42
N LYS A 312 10.39 12.86 3.30
CA LYS A 312 9.96 11.46 3.18
C LYS A 312 8.47 11.36 3.52
N ARG A 313 7.68 10.80 2.58
CA ARG A 313 6.24 10.61 2.76
C ARG A 313 5.94 9.26 3.45
N PRO A 314 5.06 9.21 4.45
CA PRO A 314 4.60 7.94 5.01
C PRO A 314 3.72 7.19 3.99
N TRP A 315 3.81 5.87 3.97
CA TRP A 315 2.96 5.04 3.09
C TRP A 315 1.51 5.00 3.56
N ILE A 316 1.30 4.82 4.88
CA ILE A 316 0.01 4.61 5.53
C ILE A 316 -0.11 5.62 6.68
N GLY A 317 -1.35 6.02 7.02
CA GLY A 317 -1.64 6.91 8.15
C GLY A 317 -2.35 8.20 7.75
N TRP A 318 -2.22 9.21 8.61
CA TRP A 318 -2.93 10.49 8.53
C TRP A 318 -2.08 11.61 7.93
N LEU A 319 -2.71 12.72 7.57
CA LEU A 319 -2.04 13.96 7.17
C LEU A 319 -1.04 14.38 8.25
N LYS A 320 0.21 14.64 7.85
CA LYS A 320 1.24 15.20 8.74
C LYS A 320 1.50 16.66 8.37
N THR A 321 1.59 17.51 9.39
CA THR A 321 1.98 18.91 9.26
C THR A 321 3.39 19.08 9.83
N LEU A 322 4.30 19.62 9.03
CA LEU A 322 5.66 19.96 9.43
C LEU A 322 5.80 21.48 9.53
N GLN A 323 6.41 21.97 10.61
CA GLN A 323 6.61 23.40 10.84
C GLN A 323 8.10 23.72 10.94
N PHE A 324 8.55 24.71 10.17
CA PHE A 324 9.95 25.17 10.12
C PHE A 324 10.01 26.64 9.71
N ASP A 325 11.13 27.28 10.01
CA ASP A 325 11.35 28.71 9.75
C ASP A 325 12.41 28.88 8.67
N ALA A 326 12.17 29.77 7.70
CA ALA A 326 13.18 30.21 6.75
C ALA A 326 13.87 31.46 7.34
N LYS A 327 15.17 31.37 7.62
CA LYS A 327 16.00 32.47 8.09
C LYS A 327 16.82 33.02 6.93
N ALA A 328 16.79 34.33 6.74
CA ALA A 328 17.57 35.01 5.72
C ALA A 328 18.82 35.66 6.34
N SER A 329 19.96 35.54 5.68
CA SER A 329 21.21 36.23 6.03
C SER A 329 21.68 37.08 4.88
N LEU A 330 22.00 38.35 5.18
CA LEU A 330 22.51 39.33 4.21
C LEU A 330 24.04 39.23 4.12
N SER A 331 24.59 39.53 2.94
CA SER A 331 26.04 39.52 2.69
C SER A 331 26.82 40.58 3.46
N ASP A 332 26.28 41.80 3.59
CA ASP A 332 26.91 42.91 4.31
C ASP A 332 26.21 43.15 5.65
N GLN A 333 26.96 42.94 6.74
CA GLN A 333 26.48 43.00 8.12
C GLN A 333 26.22 44.43 8.62
N ARG A 334 26.64 45.48 7.89
CA ARG A 334 26.42 46.88 8.30
C ARG A 334 24.94 47.24 8.37
N LEU A 335 24.08 46.55 7.62
CA LEU A 335 22.62 46.71 7.67
C LEU A 335 21.95 45.90 8.79
N GLY A 336 22.69 45.04 9.50
CA GLY A 336 22.13 44.10 10.47
C GLY A 336 21.47 42.90 9.79
N SER A 337 20.17 42.70 10.06
CA SER A 337 19.38 41.55 9.57
C SER A 337 18.17 41.98 8.76
N THR A 338 17.54 41.05 8.06
CA THR A 338 16.23 41.28 7.40
C THR A 338 15.14 41.58 8.42
N ASP A 339 14.07 42.23 7.97
CA ASP A 339 12.86 42.48 8.74
C ASP A 339 11.65 41.74 8.13
N PRO A 340 11.07 40.74 8.82
CA PRO A 340 11.59 40.05 10.00
C PRO A 340 12.82 39.19 9.68
N THR A 341 13.49 38.71 10.74
CA THR A 341 14.70 37.86 10.62
C THR A 341 14.42 36.46 10.08
N SER A 342 13.21 35.95 10.29
CA SER A 342 12.76 34.64 9.81
C SER A 342 11.26 34.62 9.52
N GLN A 343 10.85 33.81 8.56
CA GLN A 343 9.45 33.57 8.18
C GLN A 343 9.05 32.14 8.54
N ALA A 344 7.94 31.99 9.27
CA ALA A 344 7.40 30.69 9.67
C ALA A 344 6.66 30.03 8.49
N LEU A 345 7.01 28.78 8.18
CA LEU A 345 6.48 28.01 7.06
C LEU A 345 5.81 26.71 7.54
N GLU A 346 4.66 26.40 6.94
CA GLU A 346 3.90 25.16 7.19
C GLU A 346 3.89 24.28 5.94
N LEU A 347 4.31 23.02 6.09
CA LEU A 347 4.27 22.01 5.03
C LEU A 347 3.30 20.88 5.39
N ARG A 348 2.21 20.77 4.64
CA ARG A 348 1.23 19.68 4.75
C ARG A 348 1.61 18.51 3.84
N VAL A 349 1.81 17.34 4.44
CA VAL A 349 2.32 16.15 3.75
C VAL A 349 1.29 15.02 3.84
N PHE A 350 0.62 14.76 2.72
CA PHE A 350 -0.30 13.64 2.63
C PHE A 350 0.44 12.29 2.50
N PRO A 351 -0.09 11.21 3.09
CA PRO A 351 0.45 9.85 2.91
C PRO A 351 0.41 9.44 1.43
N MET A 352 1.17 8.41 1.05
CA MET A 352 1.17 7.91 -0.33
C MET A 352 -0.14 7.23 -0.71
N LEU A 353 -0.72 6.44 0.20
CA LEU A 353 -2.02 5.81 0.00
C LEU A 353 -3.15 6.71 0.54
N PRO A 354 -4.19 7.02 -0.26
CA PRO A 354 -5.33 7.81 0.21
C PRO A 354 -6.15 7.03 1.25
N LEU A 355 -6.80 7.77 2.18
CA LEU A 355 -7.51 7.18 3.32
C LEU A 355 -8.61 6.18 2.90
N TRP A 356 -9.34 6.46 1.82
CA TRP A 356 -10.40 5.57 1.32
C TRP A 356 -9.86 4.20 0.90
N LEU A 357 -8.66 4.14 0.29
CA LEU A 357 -8.04 2.89 -0.14
C LEU A 357 -7.48 2.11 1.06
N GLN A 358 -6.97 2.81 2.08
CA GLN A 358 -6.58 2.19 3.35
C GLN A 358 -7.80 1.50 4.00
N LEU A 359 -8.95 2.18 4.05
CA LEU A 359 -10.18 1.63 4.60
C LEU A 359 -10.72 0.46 3.76
N ALA A 360 -10.65 0.54 2.43
CA ALA A 360 -11.06 -0.55 1.54
C ALA A 360 -10.20 -1.82 1.74
N LEU A 361 -8.87 -1.66 1.90
CA LEU A 361 -7.97 -2.79 2.19
C LEU A 361 -8.22 -3.40 3.57
N ILE A 362 -8.49 -2.59 4.59
CA ILE A 362 -8.88 -3.07 5.93
C ILE A 362 -10.20 -3.84 5.85
N ALA A 363 -11.19 -3.31 5.12
CA ALA A 363 -12.48 -3.96 4.94
C ALA A 363 -12.33 -5.29 4.18
N LEU A 364 -11.50 -5.34 3.13
CA LEU A 364 -11.18 -6.56 2.40
C LEU A 364 -10.49 -7.59 3.30
N LEU A 365 -9.52 -7.15 4.12
CA LEU A 365 -8.84 -8.02 5.07
C LEU A 365 -9.80 -8.55 6.13
N ALA A 366 -10.68 -7.71 6.66
CA ALA A 366 -11.72 -8.11 7.61
C ALA A 366 -12.72 -9.09 6.97
N LEU A 367 -13.08 -8.89 5.69
CA LEU A 367 -13.94 -9.80 4.94
C LEU A 367 -13.23 -11.15 4.69
N LEU A 368 -11.96 -11.14 4.31
CA LEU A 368 -11.14 -12.35 4.16
C LEU A 368 -10.95 -13.08 5.49
N LEU A 369 -10.70 -12.37 6.58
CA LEU A 369 -10.62 -12.93 7.93
C LEU A 369 -11.98 -13.49 8.36
N GLY A 370 -13.09 -12.81 8.07
CA GLY A 370 -14.44 -13.32 8.34
C GLY A 370 -14.78 -14.56 7.51
N LEU A 371 -14.22 -14.70 6.31
CA LEU A 371 -14.30 -15.93 5.52
C LEU A 371 -13.41 -17.04 6.09
N LEU A 372 -12.24 -16.71 6.65
CA LEU A 372 -11.32 -17.68 7.26
C LEU A 372 -11.81 -18.20 8.61
N PHE A 373 -12.42 -17.32 9.42
CA PHE A 373 -12.88 -17.59 10.79
C PHE A 373 -14.40 -17.71 10.88
N ARG A 374 -15.03 -18.43 9.93
CA ARG A 374 -16.45 -18.78 10.08
C ARG A 374 -16.62 -19.63 11.36
N PRO A 375 -17.59 -19.31 12.23
CA PRO A 375 -17.85 -20.13 13.41
C PRO A 375 -18.11 -21.57 12.97
N GLU A 376 -17.40 -22.51 13.59
CA GLU A 376 -17.41 -23.90 13.16
C GLU A 376 -18.78 -24.54 13.37
N ALA A 377 -19.23 -25.31 12.36
CA ALA A 377 -20.47 -26.06 12.46
C ALA A 377 -20.35 -27.11 13.58
N ILE A 378 -21.38 -27.15 14.41
CA ILE A 378 -21.54 -28.10 15.50
C ILE A 378 -21.72 -29.50 14.91
N ALA A 379 -20.78 -30.41 15.19
CA ALA A 379 -20.73 -31.76 14.64
C ALA A 379 -20.05 -32.72 15.62
N HIS A 380 -20.30 -34.03 15.47
CA HIS A 380 -19.55 -35.08 16.15
C HIS A 380 -18.09 -35.05 15.72
N THR A 381 -17.18 -35.49 16.60
CA THR A 381 -15.74 -35.59 16.27
C THR A 381 -15.33 -36.95 15.74
N ASP A 382 -16.22 -37.94 15.78
CA ASP A 382 -16.00 -39.25 15.20
C ASP A 382 -17.28 -39.85 14.60
N ALA A 383 -17.19 -41.07 14.07
CA ALA A 383 -18.23 -41.84 13.41
C ALA A 383 -19.59 -41.75 14.10
N ILE A 384 -20.66 -41.54 13.33
CA ILE A 384 -22.04 -41.64 13.84
C ILE A 384 -22.48 -43.10 13.65
N ASN A 385 -22.84 -43.78 14.73
CA ASN A 385 -23.23 -45.19 14.69
C ASN A 385 -24.75 -45.38 14.63
N ALA A 386 -25.52 -44.48 15.23
CA ALA A 386 -26.96 -44.56 15.32
C ALA A 386 -27.61 -43.19 15.14
N VAL A 387 -28.70 -43.14 14.37
CA VAL A 387 -29.57 -41.96 14.24
C VAL A 387 -31.03 -42.35 14.41
N ARG A 388 -31.83 -41.51 15.05
CA ARG A 388 -33.28 -41.72 15.22
C ARG A 388 -34.07 -40.43 15.15
N PHE A 389 -35.24 -40.46 14.52
CA PHE A 389 -36.23 -39.38 14.65
C PHE A 389 -36.99 -39.51 15.98
N SER A 390 -37.41 -38.36 16.53
CA SER A 390 -38.49 -38.34 17.51
C SER A 390 -39.82 -38.70 16.84
N ALA A 391 -40.80 -39.21 17.60
CA ALA A 391 -42.06 -39.67 17.01
C ALA A 391 -42.87 -38.55 16.32
N ASP A 392 -42.66 -37.30 16.73
CA ASP A 392 -43.28 -36.10 16.14
C ASP A 392 -42.54 -35.59 14.87
N ALA A 393 -41.41 -36.20 14.51
CA ALA A 393 -40.54 -35.81 13.40
C ALA A 393 -39.98 -34.38 13.46
N LEU A 394 -40.08 -33.68 14.61
CA LEU A 394 -39.57 -32.32 14.78
C LEU A 394 -38.10 -32.30 15.20
N SER A 395 -37.59 -33.42 15.71
CA SER A 395 -36.21 -33.56 16.14
C SER A 395 -35.62 -34.92 15.76
N ALA A 396 -34.30 -35.00 15.81
CA ALA A 396 -33.55 -36.23 15.66
C ALA A 396 -32.44 -36.31 16.70
N VAL A 397 -32.01 -37.51 17.02
CA VAL A 397 -30.86 -37.78 17.90
C VAL A 397 -29.83 -38.62 17.18
N SER A 398 -28.55 -38.37 17.48
CA SER A 398 -27.42 -39.13 16.95
C SER A 398 -26.47 -39.54 18.07
N GLY A 399 -25.89 -40.73 17.94
CA GLY A 399 -24.91 -41.31 18.86
C GLY A 399 -23.65 -41.70 18.10
N SER A 400 -22.49 -41.45 18.70
CA SER A 400 -21.20 -41.50 18.02
C SER A 400 -20.13 -42.23 18.83
N ASP A 401 -19.07 -42.63 18.14
CA ASP A 401 -17.81 -43.08 18.72
C ASP A 401 -17.11 -41.99 19.55
N ASP A 402 -17.47 -40.71 19.37
CA ASP A 402 -16.95 -39.60 20.18
C ASP A 402 -17.48 -39.57 21.63
N GLY A 403 -18.31 -40.55 22.00
CA GLY A 403 -18.87 -40.68 23.34
C GLY A 403 -20.09 -39.80 23.60
N THR A 404 -20.52 -38.99 22.63
CA THR A 404 -21.61 -38.03 22.82
C THR A 404 -22.91 -38.50 22.17
N ILE A 405 -24.02 -38.08 22.77
CA ILE A 405 -25.34 -38.07 22.13
C ILE A 405 -25.66 -36.62 21.79
N ARG A 406 -26.12 -36.39 20.56
CA ARG A 406 -26.51 -35.05 20.09
C ARG A 406 -27.98 -35.00 19.69
N ARG A 407 -28.60 -33.85 19.90
CA ARG A 407 -29.97 -33.52 19.50
C ARG A 407 -29.97 -32.50 18.38
N TRP A 408 -30.81 -32.75 17.38
CA TRP A 408 -30.96 -31.95 16.18
C TRP A 408 -32.42 -31.54 16.03
N LYS A 409 -32.64 -30.26 15.75
CA LYS A 409 -33.93 -29.76 15.32
C LYS A 409 -34.05 -29.92 13.82
N VAL A 410 -35.19 -30.42 13.37
CA VAL A 410 -35.53 -30.50 11.94
C VAL A 410 -36.03 -29.13 11.51
N ASN A 411 -35.30 -28.46 10.62
CA ASN A 411 -35.68 -27.15 10.08
C ASN A 411 -35.62 -27.17 8.55
N GLY A 412 -36.79 -27.26 7.91
CA GLY A 412 -36.89 -27.46 6.47
C GLY A 412 -36.04 -28.65 6.03
N ASN A 413 -35.09 -28.43 5.13
CA ASN A 413 -34.21 -29.46 4.58
C ASN A 413 -32.87 -29.62 5.35
N SER A 414 -32.78 -29.14 6.59
CA SER A 414 -31.54 -29.16 7.36
C SER A 414 -31.73 -29.62 8.80
N LEU A 415 -30.67 -30.19 9.38
CA LEU A 415 -30.57 -30.51 10.80
C LEU A 415 -29.74 -29.43 11.49
N GLU A 416 -30.39 -28.68 12.37
CA GLU A 416 -29.74 -27.67 13.18
C GLU A 416 -29.48 -28.22 14.58
N ALA A 417 -28.25 -28.09 15.06
CA ALA A 417 -27.93 -28.47 16.43
C ALA A 417 -28.75 -27.64 17.42
N GLU A 418 -29.55 -28.31 18.24
CA GLU A 418 -30.53 -27.64 19.07
C GLU A 418 -29.96 -27.29 20.45
N GLY A 419 -29.94 -26.01 20.81
CA GLY A 419 -29.76 -25.58 22.19
C GLY A 419 -29.39 -24.12 22.45
N ASP A 420 -29.69 -23.69 23.68
CA ASP A 420 -29.42 -22.35 24.18
C ASP A 420 -27.91 -22.03 24.15
N ASN A 421 -27.59 -20.74 24.09
CA ASN A 421 -26.22 -20.21 24.21
C ASN A 421 -25.70 -20.37 25.66
N GLU A 422 -25.77 -21.58 26.22
CA GLU A 422 -25.29 -21.84 27.57
C GLU A 422 -23.76 -22.01 27.52
N PRO A 423 -22.99 -21.19 28.26
CA PRO A 423 -21.53 -21.14 28.11
C PRO A 423 -20.79 -22.43 28.51
N GLN A 424 -21.47 -23.38 29.17
CA GLN A 424 -20.85 -24.61 29.70
C GLN A 424 -21.15 -25.88 28.88
N LYS A 425 -22.10 -25.87 27.94
CA LYS A 425 -22.40 -27.05 27.11
C LYS A 425 -22.30 -26.68 25.62
N PRO A 426 -21.50 -27.41 24.81
CA PRO A 426 -21.50 -27.20 23.38
C PRO A 426 -22.92 -27.39 22.85
N LYS A 427 -23.38 -26.47 22.00
CA LYS A 427 -24.71 -26.53 21.39
C LYS A 427 -24.97 -27.91 20.77
N GLY A 428 -26.22 -28.38 20.85
CA GLY A 428 -26.65 -29.66 20.28
C GLY A 428 -26.16 -30.91 21.03
N VAL A 429 -25.28 -30.81 22.03
CA VAL A 429 -24.92 -31.97 22.85
C VAL A 429 -26.04 -32.25 23.85
N LEU A 430 -26.65 -33.43 23.73
CA LEU A 430 -27.64 -33.92 24.68
C LEU A 430 -26.95 -34.40 25.97
N GLY A 431 -25.83 -35.09 25.82
CA GLY A 431 -25.08 -35.67 26.92
C GLY A 431 -23.77 -36.29 26.48
N ASP A 432 -22.84 -36.39 27.43
CA ASP A 432 -21.61 -37.18 27.32
C ASP A 432 -21.81 -38.50 28.08
N THR A 433 -21.60 -39.60 27.38
CA THR A 433 -21.76 -40.95 27.93
C THR A 433 -20.44 -41.55 28.42
N ASN A 434 -19.30 -40.90 28.11
CA ASN A 434 -17.92 -41.33 28.29
C ASN A 434 -17.52 -42.63 27.55
N GLU A 435 -18.39 -43.18 26.70
CA GLU A 435 -18.17 -44.45 25.99
C GLU A 435 -18.81 -44.39 24.59
N GLU A 436 -18.29 -45.17 23.64
CA GLU A 436 -18.84 -45.22 22.28
C GLU A 436 -20.34 -45.63 22.29
N VAL A 437 -21.18 -44.86 21.60
CA VAL A 437 -22.62 -45.09 21.50
C VAL A 437 -22.92 -45.88 20.22
N PHE A 438 -23.45 -47.10 20.34
CA PHE A 438 -23.73 -47.99 19.19
C PHE A 438 -25.21 -48.06 18.81
N ALA A 439 -26.10 -47.93 19.78
CA ALA A 439 -27.54 -48.05 19.57
C ALA A 439 -28.29 -46.89 20.20
N LEU A 440 -29.35 -46.42 19.53
CA LEU A 440 -30.29 -45.43 20.06
C LEU A 440 -31.72 -45.87 19.79
N ARG A 441 -32.59 -45.74 20.79
CA ARG A 441 -34.05 -45.90 20.65
C ARG A 441 -34.82 -44.97 21.57
N PHE A 442 -35.85 -44.33 21.03
CA PHE A 442 -36.82 -43.60 21.84
C PHE A 442 -37.71 -44.56 22.64
N ASP A 443 -38.00 -44.18 23.89
CA ASP A 443 -39.06 -44.78 24.68
C ASP A 443 -40.42 -44.33 24.10
N PRO A 444 -41.25 -45.27 23.60
CA PRO A 444 -42.48 -44.94 22.89
C PRO A 444 -43.53 -44.21 23.74
N VAL A 445 -43.48 -44.33 25.07
CA VAL A 445 -44.49 -43.70 25.95
C VAL A 445 -44.20 -42.23 26.22
N LYS A 446 -42.93 -41.91 26.53
CA LYS A 446 -42.57 -40.57 26.98
C LYS A 446 -42.16 -39.66 25.82
N ASN A 447 -41.86 -40.20 24.64
CA ASN A 447 -41.35 -39.53 23.41
C ASN A 447 -40.26 -38.44 23.62
N ASN A 448 -39.73 -38.36 24.83
CA ASN A 448 -38.79 -37.38 25.32
C ASN A 448 -37.67 -38.08 26.09
N ARG A 449 -37.54 -39.40 25.91
CA ARG A 449 -36.51 -40.21 26.53
C ARG A 449 -35.89 -41.13 25.48
N VAL A 450 -34.57 -41.19 25.47
CA VAL A 450 -33.81 -42.05 24.57
C VAL A 450 -32.95 -43.02 25.39
N ALA A 451 -32.95 -44.29 25.00
CA ALA A 451 -32.03 -45.30 25.49
C ALA A 451 -30.81 -45.37 24.56
N ALA A 452 -29.63 -45.30 25.14
CA ALA A 452 -28.35 -45.38 24.44
C ALA A 452 -27.58 -46.62 24.86
N GLY A 453 -27.28 -47.50 23.91
CA GLY A 453 -26.49 -48.71 24.12
C GLY A 453 -25.01 -48.43 23.90
N LEU A 454 -24.18 -48.76 24.88
CA LEU A 454 -22.77 -48.35 24.93
C LEU A 454 -21.80 -49.53 24.73
N LYS A 455 -20.52 -49.20 24.54
CA LYS A 455 -19.41 -50.15 24.45
C LYS A 455 -19.20 -51.00 25.71
N ASN A 456 -19.52 -50.46 26.87
CA ASN A 456 -19.22 -51.04 28.19
C ASN A 456 -20.38 -51.85 28.79
N SER A 457 -21.29 -52.35 27.95
CA SER A 457 -22.52 -53.08 28.27
C SER A 457 -23.63 -52.27 28.96
N ALA A 458 -23.36 -51.00 29.27
CA ALA A 458 -24.34 -50.13 29.87
C ALA A 458 -25.36 -49.65 28.83
N ILE A 459 -26.57 -49.42 29.33
CA ILE A 459 -27.66 -48.75 28.63
C ILE A 459 -28.00 -47.52 29.45
N GLN A 460 -27.72 -46.34 28.91
CA GLN A 460 -28.05 -45.08 29.57
C GLN A 460 -29.39 -44.56 29.07
N LEU A 461 -30.23 -44.10 30.00
CA LEU A 461 -31.51 -43.46 29.70
C LEU A 461 -31.36 -41.95 29.85
N TRP A 462 -31.66 -41.21 28.80
CA TRP A 462 -31.47 -39.77 28.72
C TRP A 462 -32.79 -39.06 28.46
N ASN A 463 -33.09 -38.02 29.24
CA ASN A 463 -34.18 -37.10 28.97
C ASN A 463 -33.75 -36.12 27.87
N VAL A 464 -34.47 -36.14 26.75
CA VAL A 464 -34.10 -35.41 25.54
C VAL A 464 -34.33 -33.91 25.71
N ALA A 465 -35.42 -33.49 26.35
CA ALA A 465 -35.76 -32.09 26.60
C ALA A 465 -34.84 -31.47 27.66
N GLU A 466 -34.70 -32.14 28.81
CA GLU A 466 -33.95 -31.64 29.96
C GLU A 466 -32.43 -31.79 29.81
N ARG A 467 -31.97 -32.64 28.88
CA ARG A 467 -30.53 -32.92 28.64
C ARG A 467 -29.82 -33.46 29.88
N VAL A 468 -30.48 -34.40 30.54
CA VAL A 468 -30.00 -35.06 31.76
C VAL A 468 -30.10 -36.56 31.61
N LYS A 469 -29.08 -37.26 32.12
CA LYS A 469 -29.09 -38.71 32.29
C LYS A 469 -30.04 -39.06 33.44
N GLU A 470 -31.13 -39.76 33.14
CA GLU A 470 -32.12 -40.20 34.13
C GLU A 470 -31.70 -41.48 34.86
N ASP A 471 -31.05 -42.39 34.14
CA ASP A 471 -30.77 -43.74 34.63
C ASP A 471 -29.63 -44.45 33.86
N GLU A 472 -29.12 -45.53 34.45
CA GLU A 472 -28.18 -46.45 33.80
C GLU A 472 -28.46 -47.91 34.19
N LEU A 473 -28.64 -48.75 33.18
CA LEU A 473 -28.81 -50.19 33.31
C LEU A 473 -27.52 -50.87 32.88
N LYS A 474 -26.90 -51.67 33.75
CA LYS A 474 -25.62 -52.32 33.45
C LYS A 474 -25.59 -53.71 34.07
N VAL A 475 -25.12 -54.69 33.31
CA VAL A 475 -24.87 -56.04 33.84
C VAL A 475 -23.51 -56.04 34.54
N PRO A 476 -23.35 -56.69 35.70
CA PRO A 476 -22.05 -56.84 36.35
C PRO A 476 -21.01 -57.46 35.41
N GLU A 477 -19.83 -56.84 35.32
CA GLU A 477 -18.74 -57.32 34.48
C GLU A 477 -18.21 -58.65 34.99
N LEU A 478 -18.41 -59.72 34.22
CA LEU A 478 -17.78 -61.02 34.48
C LEU A 478 -16.38 -61.02 33.83
N PHE A 479 -15.34 -61.13 34.65
CA PHE A 479 -13.94 -61.31 34.24
C PHE A 479 -13.32 -60.16 33.42
N GLY A 480 -13.80 -58.92 33.61
CA GLY A 480 -13.18 -57.71 33.04
C GLY A 480 -13.26 -57.57 31.52
N LYS A 481 -14.10 -58.37 30.83
CA LYS A 481 -14.38 -58.20 29.40
C LYS A 481 -15.62 -57.34 29.24
N THR A 482 -15.46 -56.19 28.58
CA THR A 482 -16.56 -55.30 28.18
C THR A 482 -17.28 -55.86 26.97
N ASP A 483 -18.59 -55.61 26.90
CA ASP A 483 -19.50 -56.15 25.89
C ASP A 483 -20.32 -55.02 25.27
N LYS A 484 -20.46 -55.00 23.95
CA LYS A 484 -21.09 -53.87 23.24
C LYS A 484 -22.59 -54.11 23.10
N VAL A 485 -23.39 -53.08 23.37
CA VAL A 485 -24.84 -53.10 23.11
C VAL A 485 -25.10 -52.62 21.68
N PHE A 486 -25.32 -53.55 20.75
CA PHE A 486 -25.44 -53.23 19.32
C PHE A 486 -26.85 -52.82 18.88
N ASP A 487 -27.89 -53.31 19.54
CA ASP A 487 -29.26 -52.87 19.25
C ASP A 487 -30.15 -52.89 20.49
N LEU A 488 -31.17 -52.05 20.45
CA LEU A 488 -32.18 -51.87 21.49
C LEU A 488 -33.56 -51.92 20.84
N VAL A 489 -34.52 -52.52 21.54
CA VAL A 489 -35.90 -52.60 21.07
C VAL A 489 -36.87 -52.37 22.23
N PHE A 490 -37.80 -51.44 22.04
CA PHE A 490 -38.96 -51.24 22.91
C PHE A 490 -40.21 -51.82 22.24
N PRO A 491 -40.91 -52.78 22.88
CA PRO A 491 -42.28 -53.11 22.49
C PRO A 491 -43.18 -51.88 22.73
N GLN A 492 -44.01 -51.55 21.74
CA GLN A 492 -44.96 -50.44 21.72
C GLN A 492 -46.25 -50.76 22.50
N ASN A 493 -46.74 -52.00 22.42
CA ASN A 493 -47.97 -52.41 23.10
C ASN A 493 -47.69 -52.68 24.59
N ASN A 494 -46.61 -53.42 24.88
CA ASN A 494 -46.18 -53.72 26.24
C ASN A 494 -44.96 -52.89 26.63
N ASN A 495 -45.22 -51.64 27.00
CA ASN A 495 -44.21 -50.67 27.38
C ASN A 495 -43.43 -51.02 28.66
N ARG A 496 -43.58 -52.21 29.24
CA ARG A 496 -42.84 -52.63 30.45
C ARG A 496 -41.46 -53.21 30.17
N TYR A 497 -41.15 -53.48 28.91
CA TYR A 497 -39.92 -54.16 28.53
C TYR A 497 -38.99 -53.28 27.71
N LEU A 498 -37.70 -53.51 27.88
CA LEU A 498 -36.64 -53.11 26.97
C LEU A 498 -35.83 -54.36 26.67
N ILE A 499 -35.55 -54.61 25.39
CA ILE A 499 -34.76 -55.75 24.95
C ILE A 499 -33.44 -55.22 24.40
N SER A 500 -32.32 -55.74 24.88
CA SER A 500 -30.98 -55.37 24.40
C SER A 500 -30.22 -56.54 23.83
N GLY A 501 -29.58 -56.31 22.68
CA GLY A 501 -28.79 -57.28 21.94
C GLY A 501 -27.31 -56.94 22.05
N HIS A 502 -26.50 -57.93 22.40
CA HIS A 502 -25.10 -57.74 22.78
C HIS A 502 -24.13 -58.46 21.86
N ALA A 503 -22.89 -57.95 21.80
CA ALA A 503 -21.81 -58.53 21.03
C ALA A 503 -21.45 -59.95 21.50
N ASN A 504 -21.53 -60.25 22.79
CA ASN A 504 -21.28 -61.61 23.29
C ASN A 504 -22.39 -62.63 22.96
N GLY A 505 -23.41 -62.23 22.19
CA GLY A 505 -24.53 -63.08 21.79
C GLY A 505 -25.69 -63.14 22.78
N LYS A 506 -25.64 -62.38 23.88
CA LYS A 506 -26.77 -62.29 24.80
C LYS A 506 -27.86 -61.39 24.25
N VAL A 507 -29.11 -61.80 24.47
CA VAL A 507 -30.30 -60.97 24.37
C VAL A 507 -30.88 -60.87 25.76
N LEU A 508 -30.95 -59.65 26.31
CA LEU A 508 -31.37 -59.39 27.68
C LEU A 508 -32.69 -58.62 27.71
N ILE A 509 -33.55 -58.97 28.66
CA ILE A 509 -34.86 -58.35 28.86
C ILE A 509 -34.86 -57.61 30.19
N TRP A 510 -35.06 -56.30 30.11
CA TRP A 510 -35.15 -55.37 31.23
C TRP A 510 -36.60 -55.02 31.48
N VAL A 511 -36.99 -54.95 32.74
CA VAL A 511 -38.40 -54.83 33.12
C VAL A 511 -38.64 -53.66 34.06
N ARG A 512 -39.79 -53.02 33.89
CA ARG A 512 -40.36 -52.01 34.80
C ARG A 512 -41.80 -52.38 35.15
N ASN A 513 -42.26 -51.97 36.33
CA ASN A 513 -43.62 -52.29 36.79
C ASN A 513 -44.68 -51.57 35.94
N SER A 514 -44.48 -50.27 35.70
CA SER A 514 -45.29 -49.42 34.83
C SER A 514 -44.42 -48.60 33.88
N ALA A 515 -45.00 -48.07 32.81
CA ALA A 515 -44.30 -47.18 31.88
C ALA A 515 -43.74 -45.91 32.54
N ALA A 516 -44.34 -45.45 33.64
CA ALA A 516 -43.85 -44.31 34.40
C ALA A 516 -42.57 -44.63 35.20
N ASP A 517 -42.41 -45.89 35.62
CA ASP A 517 -41.38 -46.32 36.55
C ASP A 517 -39.99 -46.47 35.89
N LYS A 518 -38.97 -46.53 36.75
CA LYS A 518 -37.60 -46.90 36.35
C LYS A 518 -37.52 -48.40 36.04
N PHE A 519 -36.60 -48.75 35.16
CA PHE A 519 -36.26 -50.15 34.90
C PHE A 519 -35.49 -50.73 36.08
N GLN A 520 -35.62 -52.03 36.30
CA GLN A 520 -34.76 -52.74 37.23
C GLN A 520 -33.31 -52.71 36.70
N HIS A 521 -32.35 -52.47 37.59
CA HIS A 521 -30.92 -52.38 37.22
C HIS A 521 -30.29 -53.73 36.83
N THR A 522 -31.02 -54.83 37.02
CA THR A 522 -30.65 -56.17 36.59
C THR A 522 -31.68 -56.71 35.62
N PRO A 523 -31.25 -57.41 34.54
CA PRO A 523 -32.19 -57.99 33.59
C PRO A 523 -33.02 -59.08 34.27
N GLU A 524 -34.32 -59.13 33.99
CA GLU A 524 -35.20 -60.18 34.53
C GLU A 524 -34.94 -61.52 33.84
N GLN A 525 -34.69 -61.47 32.53
CA GLN A 525 -34.42 -62.65 31.72
C GLN A 525 -33.29 -62.39 30.72
N GLY A 526 -32.65 -63.45 30.26
CA GLY A 526 -31.67 -63.39 29.20
C GLY A 526 -31.54 -64.73 28.48
N ILE A 527 -31.28 -64.66 27.18
CA ILE A 527 -31.01 -65.84 26.35
C ILE A 527 -29.69 -65.65 25.60
N GLY A 528 -28.86 -66.69 25.60
CA GLY A 528 -27.55 -66.68 24.95
C GLY A 528 -27.59 -67.36 23.58
N LEU A 529 -27.15 -66.63 22.56
CA LEU A 529 -26.92 -67.10 21.20
C LEU A 529 -25.43 -67.42 21.00
N ASP A 530 -25.13 -68.19 19.96
CA ASP A 530 -23.77 -68.61 19.57
C ASP A 530 -23.10 -67.64 18.58
N TYR A 531 -23.65 -66.43 18.44
CA TYR A 531 -23.17 -65.40 17.52
C TYR A 531 -23.49 -63.98 18.04
N GLU A 532 -22.74 -62.98 17.59
CA GLU A 532 -22.94 -61.57 17.99
C GLU A 532 -24.27 -61.02 17.47
N VAL A 533 -25.05 -60.36 18.33
CA VAL A 533 -26.37 -59.80 17.95
C VAL A 533 -26.17 -58.39 17.39
N TRP A 534 -26.33 -58.22 16.08
CA TRP A 534 -26.11 -56.93 15.40
C TRP A 534 -27.37 -56.10 15.25
N SER A 535 -28.52 -56.74 15.05
CA SER A 535 -29.79 -56.04 14.86
C SER A 535 -30.96 -56.90 15.33
N MET A 536 -31.97 -56.24 15.87
CA MET A 536 -33.20 -56.85 16.32
C MET A 536 -34.41 -56.06 15.83
N ALA A 537 -35.49 -56.77 15.52
CA ALA A 537 -36.76 -56.15 15.17
C ALA A 537 -37.93 -56.95 15.76
N LEU A 538 -39.02 -56.27 16.11
CA LEU A 538 -40.26 -56.90 16.55
C LEU A 538 -41.25 -56.97 15.40
N SER A 539 -41.98 -58.09 15.33
CA SER A 539 -43.16 -58.21 14.48
C SER A 539 -44.24 -57.24 14.93
N ARG A 540 -45.19 -56.95 14.03
CA ARG A 540 -46.26 -55.98 14.28
C ARG A 540 -47.15 -56.34 15.48
N ASP A 541 -47.36 -57.63 15.71
CA ASP A 541 -48.11 -58.17 16.86
C ASP A 541 -47.25 -58.25 18.14
N GLU A 542 -45.97 -57.91 18.06
CA GLU A 542 -44.96 -57.98 19.11
C GLU A 542 -44.76 -59.38 19.71
N GLN A 543 -45.15 -60.42 18.96
CA GLN A 543 -45.03 -61.80 19.40
C GLN A 543 -43.77 -62.48 18.88
N THR A 544 -43.10 -61.93 17.88
CA THR A 544 -41.87 -62.48 17.30
C THR A 544 -40.78 -61.42 17.31
N LEU A 545 -39.65 -61.73 17.94
CA LEU A 545 -38.43 -60.96 17.84
C LEU A 545 -37.50 -61.62 16.83
N ALA A 546 -37.19 -60.91 15.74
CA ALA A 546 -36.15 -61.32 14.81
C ALA A 546 -34.79 -60.81 15.28
N ILE A 547 -33.79 -61.68 15.31
CA ILE A 547 -32.46 -61.42 15.84
C ILE A 547 -31.42 -61.79 14.78
N ALA A 548 -30.74 -60.79 14.24
CA ALA A 548 -29.77 -60.93 13.17
C ALA A 548 -28.33 -60.74 13.69
N GLY A 549 -27.37 -61.44 13.08
CA GLY A 549 -25.97 -61.34 13.51
C GLY A 549 -24.94 -61.99 12.61
N ASN A 550 -23.81 -62.38 13.21
CA ASN A 550 -22.69 -63.04 12.51
C ASN A 550 -23.09 -64.40 11.91
N TYR A 551 -22.29 -64.85 10.96
CA TYR A 551 -22.50 -66.06 10.14
C TYR A 551 -23.81 -66.04 9.34
N LYS A 552 -24.32 -64.83 9.05
CA LYS A 552 -25.64 -64.60 8.42
C LYS A 552 -26.78 -65.37 9.08
N TYR A 553 -26.71 -65.52 10.40
CA TYR A 553 -27.78 -66.13 11.17
C TYR A 553 -28.91 -65.13 11.43
N LEU A 554 -30.13 -65.62 11.24
CA LEU A 554 -31.37 -64.96 11.62
C LEU A 554 -32.11 -65.90 12.57
N THR A 555 -32.26 -65.50 13.84
CA THR A 555 -33.00 -66.29 14.82
C THR A 555 -34.30 -65.60 15.15
N LEU A 556 -35.40 -66.35 15.18
CA LEU A 556 -36.69 -65.87 15.63
C LEU A 556 -36.92 -66.35 17.07
N LEU A 557 -37.31 -65.43 17.93
CA LEU A 557 -37.70 -65.71 19.31
C LEU A 557 -39.19 -65.43 19.49
N ASN A 558 -39.94 -66.42 19.95
CA ASN A 558 -41.36 -66.27 20.24
C ASN A 558 -41.58 -65.64 21.63
N LEU A 559 -42.14 -64.44 21.66
CA LEU A 559 -42.43 -63.66 22.87
C LEU A 559 -43.84 -63.87 23.42
N ASN A 560 -44.72 -64.62 22.75
CA ASN A 560 -46.06 -64.93 23.27
C ASN A 560 -45.98 -65.50 24.68
N LYS A 561 -45.07 -66.44 24.92
CA LYS A 561 -44.90 -67.09 26.24
C LYS A 561 -44.50 -66.11 27.35
N LEU A 562 -43.86 -65.00 26.99
CA LEU A 562 -43.51 -63.92 27.92
C LEU A 562 -44.74 -63.07 28.28
N ASN A 563 -45.66 -62.87 27.33
CA ASN A 563 -46.85 -62.04 27.45
C ASN A 563 -48.10 -62.80 27.91
N SER A 564 -48.20 -64.10 27.63
CA SER A 564 -49.38 -64.94 27.86
C SER A 564 -49.16 -65.85 29.06
N LEU A 565 -49.44 -65.36 30.27
CA LEU A 565 -49.87 -66.12 31.47
C LEU A 565 -49.99 -65.15 32.67
N PRO A 566 -51.06 -65.22 33.49
CA PRO A 566 -51.17 -64.41 34.69
C PRO A 566 -50.37 -65.08 35.82
N LYS A 567 -49.14 -64.60 36.05
CA LYS A 567 -48.15 -64.94 37.10
C LYS A 567 -46.88 -65.61 36.57
N ASN A 568 -45.80 -64.83 36.64
CA ASN A 568 -44.40 -65.12 36.39
C ASN A 568 -43.98 -66.56 36.72
N ASN A 569 -43.25 -67.16 35.76
CA ASN A 569 -42.15 -68.12 35.95
C ASN A 569 -41.62 -68.68 34.61
N TYR A 570 -42.13 -68.23 33.46
CA TYR A 570 -41.56 -68.65 32.18
C TYR A 570 -40.18 -68.03 31.99
N VAL A 571 -39.16 -68.89 31.95
CA VAL A 571 -37.77 -68.53 31.62
C VAL A 571 -37.54 -68.91 30.16
N LEU A 572 -37.08 -67.95 29.36
CA LEU A 572 -36.69 -68.19 27.97
C LEU A 572 -35.69 -69.34 27.85
N LYS A 573 -35.98 -70.31 26.97
CA LYS A 573 -35.12 -71.47 26.70
C LYS A 573 -34.61 -71.43 25.26
N LYS A 574 -33.49 -72.10 24.99
CA LYS A 574 -32.97 -72.25 23.63
C LYS A 574 -33.96 -72.91 22.66
N GLU A 575 -34.90 -73.70 23.17
CA GLU A 575 -35.99 -74.32 22.40
C GLU A 575 -37.01 -73.31 21.84
N ASP A 576 -37.06 -72.09 22.40
CA ASP A 576 -37.91 -71.00 21.92
C ASP A 576 -37.34 -70.29 20.68
N LEU A 577 -36.12 -70.65 20.29
CA LEU A 577 -35.40 -70.08 19.17
C LEU A 577 -35.59 -70.92 17.92
N ILE A 578 -35.98 -70.26 16.83
CA ILE A 578 -35.97 -70.85 15.49
C ILE A 578 -34.82 -70.20 14.72
N LYS A 579 -33.72 -70.93 14.56
CA LYS A 579 -32.53 -70.47 13.85
C LYS A 579 -32.67 -70.71 12.34
N LEU A 580 -32.73 -69.64 11.58
CA LEU A 580 -32.81 -69.61 10.13
C LEU A 580 -31.44 -69.23 9.54
N ASN A 581 -31.07 -69.88 8.44
CA ASN A 581 -29.88 -69.54 7.65
C ASN A 581 -30.31 -69.01 6.28
N ILE A 582 -29.78 -67.86 5.88
CA ILE A 582 -30.01 -67.24 4.57
C ILE A 582 -28.80 -67.52 3.69
N SER A 583 -28.64 -68.77 3.25
CA SER A 583 -27.54 -69.18 2.35
C SER A 583 -28.00 -69.30 0.91
N GLN A 584 -27.34 -68.57 -0.01
CA GLN A 584 -27.55 -68.71 -1.47
C GLN A 584 -29.02 -68.67 -1.94
N GLY A 585 -29.88 -67.90 -1.27
CA GLY A 585 -31.31 -67.82 -1.60
C GLY A 585 -32.12 -69.05 -1.19
N ARG A 586 -31.53 -69.98 -0.42
CA ARG A 586 -32.22 -71.16 0.13
C ARG A 586 -32.41 -71.03 1.64
N PHE A 587 -33.64 -71.33 2.03
CA PHE A 587 -34.13 -71.30 3.40
C PHE A 587 -33.92 -72.69 4.03
N SER A 588 -33.05 -72.79 5.04
CA SER A 588 -32.88 -74.03 5.81
C SER A 588 -32.60 -73.74 7.27
N VAL A 589 -33.10 -74.61 8.15
CA VAL A 589 -32.65 -74.70 9.55
C VAL A 589 -31.13 -74.88 9.55
N ALA A 590 -30.41 -73.99 10.26
CA ALA A 590 -28.95 -73.98 10.23
C ALA A 590 -28.36 -75.29 10.78
N THR A 591 -27.46 -75.94 10.01
CA THR A 591 -26.55 -76.95 10.54
C THR A 591 -25.20 -76.32 10.85
N PRO A 592 -24.45 -76.80 11.87
CA PRO A 592 -23.19 -76.19 12.31
C PRO A 592 -22.12 -75.97 11.21
N ASP A 593 -22.13 -76.78 10.14
CA ASP A 593 -21.06 -76.80 9.12
C ASP A 593 -21.33 -75.94 7.87
N SER A 594 -22.01 -74.79 7.98
CA SER A 594 -22.44 -73.99 6.81
C SER A 594 -21.36 -73.16 6.09
N GLY A 595 -20.07 -73.33 6.40
CA GLY A 595 -18.95 -72.79 5.61
C GLY A 595 -18.77 -71.26 5.64
N TYR A 596 -19.47 -70.54 6.52
CA TYR A 596 -19.34 -69.09 6.66
C TYR A 596 -18.14 -68.67 7.50
N GLY A 597 -17.49 -67.58 7.06
CA GLY A 597 -16.38 -66.97 7.80
C GLY A 597 -16.87 -65.96 8.84
N ASN A 598 -15.98 -65.55 9.75
CA ASN A 598 -16.27 -64.56 10.79
C ASN A 598 -16.70 -63.17 10.27
N ASN A 599 -16.60 -62.92 8.96
CA ASN A 599 -16.95 -61.66 8.32
C ASN A 599 -18.34 -61.63 7.66
N ASP A 600 -19.05 -62.76 7.64
CA ASP A 600 -20.40 -62.87 7.09
C ASP A 600 -21.42 -62.37 8.12
N ARG A 601 -22.13 -61.27 7.85
CA ARG A 601 -23.01 -60.63 8.85
C ARG A 601 -24.34 -60.23 8.22
N ILE A 602 -25.42 -60.35 8.98
CA ILE A 602 -26.65 -59.58 8.74
C ILE A 602 -26.59 -58.35 9.65
N PHE A 603 -26.47 -57.17 9.04
CA PHE A 603 -26.28 -55.92 9.76
C PHE A 603 -27.59 -55.27 10.20
N SER A 604 -28.68 -55.54 9.49
CA SER A 604 -29.98 -54.92 9.77
C SER A 604 -31.11 -55.88 9.43
N VAL A 605 -32.08 -55.96 10.32
CA VAL A 605 -33.33 -56.69 10.13
C VAL A 605 -34.51 -55.75 10.40
N ALA A 606 -35.56 -55.83 9.59
CA ALA A 606 -36.77 -55.05 9.76
C ALA A 606 -37.99 -55.83 9.25
N PHE A 607 -39.11 -55.81 9.98
CA PHE A 607 -40.36 -56.34 9.47
C PHE A 607 -40.97 -55.38 8.44
N VAL A 608 -41.56 -55.94 7.39
CA VAL A 608 -42.25 -55.13 6.37
C VAL A 608 -43.55 -54.58 6.99
N PRO A 609 -43.75 -53.25 7.05
CA PRO A 609 -44.97 -52.67 7.59
C PRO A 609 -46.21 -53.20 6.88
N GLN A 610 -47.29 -53.34 7.63
CA GLN A 610 -48.60 -53.82 7.15
C GLN A 610 -48.64 -55.28 6.67
N SER A 611 -47.50 -55.94 6.52
CA SER A 611 -47.41 -57.36 6.16
C SER A 611 -47.43 -58.24 7.42
N PRO A 612 -48.16 -59.37 7.42
CA PRO A 612 -48.26 -60.24 8.60
C PRO A 612 -47.02 -61.12 8.83
N ASN A 613 -46.28 -61.44 7.77
CA ASN A 613 -45.28 -62.51 7.77
C ASN A 613 -43.98 -62.16 7.01
N LEU A 614 -43.82 -60.94 6.52
CA LEU A 614 -42.64 -60.53 5.74
C LEU A 614 -41.62 -59.80 6.61
N LEU A 615 -40.34 -60.16 6.43
CA LEU A 615 -39.21 -59.42 6.97
C LEU A 615 -38.13 -59.21 5.92
N ALA A 616 -37.29 -58.23 6.17
CA ALA A 616 -36.15 -57.87 5.36
C ALA A 616 -34.85 -58.02 6.15
N THR A 617 -33.80 -58.47 5.46
CA THR A 617 -32.45 -58.53 5.99
C THR A 617 -31.48 -57.86 5.02
N ALA A 618 -30.50 -57.15 5.58
CA ALA A 618 -29.38 -56.57 4.84
C ALA A 618 -28.05 -57.15 5.32
N ASP A 619 -27.18 -57.55 4.38
CA ASP A 619 -25.97 -58.32 4.70
C ASP A 619 -24.64 -57.66 4.29
N SER A 620 -23.55 -58.30 4.72
CA SER A 620 -22.16 -57.89 4.48
C SER A 620 -21.73 -57.90 3.02
N ASP A 621 -22.44 -58.64 2.15
CA ASP A 621 -22.14 -58.75 0.72
C ASP A 621 -22.95 -57.77 -0.14
N GLY A 622 -23.73 -56.91 0.52
CA GLY A 622 -24.56 -55.90 -0.11
C GLY A 622 -25.89 -56.41 -0.62
N PHE A 623 -26.35 -57.57 -0.13
CA PHE A 623 -27.68 -58.08 -0.46
C PHE A 623 -28.74 -57.53 0.48
N ILE A 624 -29.90 -57.24 -0.11
CA ILE A 624 -31.17 -57.14 0.59
C ILE A 624 -31.99 -58.36 0.22
N THR A 625 -32.58 -59.02 1.22
CA THR A 625 -33.46 -60.17 1.05
C THR A 625 -34.77 -59.89 1.77
N ILE A 626 -35.89 -59.97 1.03
CA ILE A 626 -37.25 -59.96 1.58
C ILE A 626 -37.73 -61.40 1.62
N LEU A 627 -38.22 -61.84 2.78
CA LEU A 627 -38.59 -63.23 2.99
C LEU A 627 -39.84 -63.35 3.85
N ASP A 628 -40.57 -64.45 3.65
CA ASP A 628 -41.63 -64.91 4.54
C ASP A 628 -41.01 -65.78 5.63
N TYR A 629 -41.01 -65.29 6.86
CA TYR A 629 -40.39 -65.97 7.99
C TYR A 629 -41.28 -67.08 8.58
N GLN A 630 -42.57 -67.10 8.23
CA GLN A 630 -43.52 -68.13 8.66
C GLN A 630 -43.63 -69.29 7.65
N CYS A 631 -43.09 -69.13 6.44
CA CYS A 631 -43.08 -70.12 5.37
C CYS A 631 -42.60 -71.53 5.79
N GLN A 632 -41.71 -71.62 6.80
CA GLN A 632 -41.24 -72.91 7.34
C GLN A 632 -41.96 -73.40 8.60
N ILE A 633 -42.74 -72.54 9.26
CA ILE A 633 -43.38 -72.83 10.55
C ILE A 633 -44.73 -73.57 10.34
N GLY A 634 -45.32 -73.51 9.13
CA GLY A 634 -46.70 -73.93 8.86
C GLY A 634 -46.97 -75.34 8.31
N LYS A 635 -46.00 -76.27 8.19
CA LYS A 635 -46.27 -77.62 7.63
C LYS A 635 -45.98 -78.77 8.61
N ASN A 636 -46.85 -78.92 9.60
CA ASN A 636 -47.13 -80.20 10.25
C ASN A 636 -48.53 -80.69 9.81
N SER A 637 -48.64 -81.20 8.59
CA SER A 637 -49.70 -82.15 8.23
C SER A 637 -49.05 -83.25 7.42
N GLY A 638 -49.05 -84.45 7.99
CA GLY A 638 -48.31 -85.58 7.47
C GLY A 638 -48.71 -85.92 6.04
N GLN A 639 -47.81 -85.67 5.10
CA GLN A 639 -47.71 -86.43 3.86
C GLN A 639 -46.27 -86.36 3.33
N SER A 640 -45.81 -87.54 2.92
CA SER A 640 -44.46 -87.88 2.51
C SER A 640 -43.99 -87.18 1.23
N ALA A 641 -42.71 -86.84 1.25
CA ALA A 641 -41.74 -86.78 0.14
C ALA A 641 -41.92 -85.77 -1.00
N GLN A 642 -40.87 -84.94 -1.14
CA GLN A 642 -40.23 -84.55 -2.41
C GLN A 642 -41.18 -84.13 -3.54
N LEU A 643 -41.58 -82.86 -3.57
CA LEU A 643 -41.45 -81.97 -4.74
C LEU A 643 -41.88 -80.55 -4.29
N ASN A 644 -41.02 -79.55 -4.56
CA ASN A 644 -41.21 -78.11 -4.33
C ASN A 644 -41.30 -77.68 -2.85
N LYS A 645 -40.13 -77.50 -2.20
CA LYS A 645 -40.03 -76.60 -1.04
C LYS A 645 -40.51 -75.20 -1.49
N PRO A 646 -41.49 -74.58 -0.83
CA PRO A 646 -41.89 -73.21 -1.17
C PRO A 646 -40.70 -72.28 -1.01
N GLU A 647 -40.50 -71.40 -1.99
CA GLU A 647 -39.48 -70.38 -1.96
C GLU A 647 -39.87 -69.36 -0.89
N CYS A 648 -39.25 -69.45 0.29
CA CYS A 648 -39.54 -68.53 1.40
C CYS A 648 -38.97 -67.13 1.18
N VAL A 649 -38.21 -66.92 0.10
CA VAL A 649 -37.69 -65.61 -0.31
C VAL A 649 -38.67 -65.01 -1.30
N SER A 650 -39.21 -63.82 -1.00
CA SER A 650 -40.11 -63.09 -1.88
C SER A 650 -39.32 -62.35 -2.98
N ASP A 651 -38.23 -61.69 -2.60
CA ASP A 651 -37.31 -61.01 -3.52
C ASP A 651 -35.91 -60.93 -2.88
N ARG A 652 -34.87 -60.93 -3.72
CA ARG A 652 -33.48 -60.78 -3.31
C ARG A 652 -32.69 -60.05 -4.38
N TRP A 653 -31.91 -59.06 -3.96
CA TRP A 653 -31.04 -58.33 -4.88
C TRP A 653 -29.80 -57.81 -4.22
N GLN A 654 -28.78 -57.59 -5.05
CA GLN A 654 -27.54 -56.97 -4.63
C GLN A 654 -27.60 -55.48 -4.95
N VAL A 655 -27.50 -54.64 -3.92
CA VAL A 655 -27.47 -53.19 -4.05
C VAL A 655 -26.12 -52.73 -4.61
N GLY A 656 -25.03 -53.34 -4.11
CA GLY A 656 -23.66 -53.05 -4.48
C GLY A 656 -22.70 -54.13 -3.96
N LYS A 657 -21.39 -53.93 -4.19
CA LYS A 657 -20.35 -54.88 -3.73
C LYS A 657 -19.94 -54.70 -2.26
N ALA A 658 -20.52 -53.71 -1.58
CA ALA A 658 -20.21 -53.37 -0.20
C ALA A 658 -21.42 -53.63 0.69
N ALA A 659 -21.16 -53.80 2.00
CA ALA A 659 -22.17 -54.12 2.99
C ALA A 659 -23.31 -53.09 3.02
N VAL A 660 -24.55 -53.59 3.08
CA VAL A 660 -25.72 -52.76 3.39
C VAL A 660 -25.89 -52.79 4.90
N ARG A 661 -25.66 -51.65 5.56
CA ARG A 661 -25.50 -51.57 7.01
C ARG A 661 -26.80 -51.28 7.75
N SER A 662 -27.75 -50.60 7.09
CA SER A 662 -29.03 -50.25 7.68
C SER A 662 -30.12 -50.20 6.61
N ILE A 663 -31.31 -50.70 6.96
CA ILE A 663 -32.52 -50.63 6.13
C ILE A 663 -33.68 -50.08 6.96
N ALA A 664 -34.60 -49.38 6.29
CA ALA A 664 -35.82 -48.87 6.89
C ALA A 664 -36.97 -48.82 5.88
N PHE A 665 -38.18 -49.07 6.35
CA PHE A 665 -39.40 -49.01 5.54
C PHE A 665 -40.17 -47.73 5.81
N THR A 666 -40.83 -47.19 4.80
CA THR A 666 -41.88 -46.20 5.03
C THR A 666 -43.04 -46.84 5.82
N PRO A 667 -43.76 -46.09 6.67
CA PRO A 667 -44.86 -46.64 7.48
C PRO A 667 -45.98 -47.32 6.67
N ASP A 668 -46.13 -46.95 5.40
CA ASP A 668 -47.08 -47.57 4.48
C ASP A 668 -46.59 -48.89 3.86
N GLY A 669 -45.33 -49.27 4.09
CA GLY A 669 -44.70 -50.48 3.56
C GLY A 669 -44.34 -50.42 2.06
N LYS A 670 -44.57 -49.28 1.40
CA LYS A 670 -44.41 -49.16 -0.06
C LYS A 670 -43.00 -48.81 -0.49
N LYS A 671 -42.19 -48.17 0.37
CA LYS A 671 -40.80 -47.84 0.07
C LYS A 671 -39.87 -48.53 1.07
N LEU A 672 -38.75 -49.05 0.56
CA LEU A 672 -37.62 -49.50 1.34
C LEU A 672 -36.43 -48.58 1.05
N VAL A 673 -35.77 -48.11 2.09
CA VAL A 673 -34.55 -47.31 1.98
C VAL A 673 -33.40 -48.09 2.61
N SER A 674 -32.25 -48.10 1.95
CA SER A 674 -31.03 -48.70 2.47
C SER A 674 -29.86 -47.72 2.48
N ALA A 675 -28.96 -47.88 3.44
CA ALA A 675 -27.69 -47.18 3.51
C ALA A 675 -26.56 -48.16 3.86
N GLY A 676 -25.36 -47.95 3.30
CA GLY A 676 -24.27 -48.91 3.44
C GLY A 676 -22.86 -48.33 3.30
N TYR A 677 -21.89 -49.24 3.26
CA TYR A 677 -20.46 -48.91 3.24
C TYR A 677 -19.96 -48.36 1.89
N ASP A 678 -20.78 -48.42 0.84
CA ASP A 678 -20.53 -47.75 -0.43
C ASP A 678 -20.93 -46.27 -0.42
N GLY A 679 -21.44 -45.76 0.70
CA GLY A 679 -21.85 -44.36 0.86
C GLY A 679 -23.20 -44.02 0.21
N ARG A 680 -23.86 -44.99 -0.44
CA ARG A 680 -25.11 -44.73 -1.17
C ARG A 680 -26.33 -44.89 -0.27
N VAL A 681 -27.30 -44.01 -0.46
CA VAL A 681 -28.67 -44.19 0.02
C VAL A 681 -29.56 -44.47 -1.17
N VAL A 682 -30.23 -45.62 -1.12
CA VAL A 682 -31.00 -46.14 -2.25
C VAL A 682 -32.42 -46.46 -1.81
N VAL A 683 -33.40 -46.08 -2.62
CA VAL A 683 -34.83 -46.26 -2.39
C VAL A 683 -35.41 -47.24 -3.41
N TRP A 684 -36.24 -48.18 -2.96
CA TRP A 684 -37.03 -49.07 -3.81
C TRP A 684 -38.50 -48.92 -3.51
N GLN A 685 -39.31 -48.87 -4.57
CA GLN A 685 -40.76 -49.08 -4.48
C GLN A 685 -41.04 -50.59 -4.40
N LEU A 686 -41.94 -50.97 -3.50
CA LEU A 686 -42.30 -52.33 -3.20
C LEU A 686 -43.80 -52.55 -3.42
N THR A 687 -44.12 -53.73 -3.95
CA THR A 687 -45.48 -54.27 -4.01
C THR A 687 -45.96 -54.71 -2.62
N SER A 688 -47.26 -54.97 -2.48
CA SER A 688 -47.83 -55.54 -1.25
C SER A 688 -47.28 -56.92 -0.87
N GLU A 689 -46.65 -57.63 -1.81
CA GLU A 689 -45.96 -58.91 -1.57
C GLU A 689 -44.48 -58.72 -1.15
N GLY A 690 -44.02 -57.47 -1.00
CA GLY A 690 -42.65 -57.14 -0.63
C GLY A 690 -41.64 -57.28 -1.77
N LYS A 691 -42.08 -57.50 -3.02
CA LYS A 691 -41.21 -57.52 -4.21
C LYS A 691 -40.96 -56.11 -4.72
N ARG A 692 -39.78 -55.84 -5.28
CA ARG A 692 -39.51 -54.58 -5.97
C ARG A 692 -40.45 -54.41 -7.16
N GLU A 693 -41.00 -53.21 -7.30
CA GLU A 693 -41.77 -52.86 -8.50
C GLU A 693 -40.88 -52.88 -9.74
N VAL A 694 -41.46 -53.25 -10.89
CA VAL A 694 -40.74 -53.37 -12.18
C VAL A 694 -40.05 -52.04 -12.58
N THR A 695 -40.68 -50.91 -12.24
CA THR A 695 -40.16 -49.56 -12.46
C THR A 695 -39.00 -49.18 -11.54
N SER A 696 -38.84 -49.87 -10.40
CA SER A 696 -37.89 -49.58 -9.34
C SER A 696 -36.86 -50.71 -9.12
N VAL A 697 -36.72 -51.67 -10.05
CA VAL A 697 -35.83 -52.84 -9.88
C VAL A 697 -34.37 -52.45 -9.59
N LYS A 698 -33.87 -51.38 -10.19
CA LYS A 698 -32.50 -50.88 -9.97
C LYS A 698 -32.34 -50.04 -8.69
N GLY A 699 -33.45 -49.62 -8.08
CA GLY A 699 -33.46 -48.62 -7.02
C GLY A 699 -33.09 -47.22 -7.50
N GLU A 700 -33.55 -46.22 -6.76
CA GLU A 700 -33.22 -44.81 -6.98
C GLU A 700 -32.17 -44.37 -5.96
N VAL A 701 -31.01 -43.90 -6.42
CA VAL A 701 -29.96 -43.38 -5.53
C VAL A 701 -30.28 -41.92 -5.22
N ILE A 702 -30.65 -41.63 -3.98
CA ILE A 702 -31.07 -40.29 -3.54
C ILE A 702 -29.97 -39.52 -2.81
N GLU A 703 -28.92 -40.22 -2.36
CA GLU A 703 -27.73 -39.62 -1.76
C GLU A 703 -26.50 -40.50 -2.05
N ASN A 704 -25.35 -39.85 -2.25
CA ASN A 704 -24.05 -40.51 -2.38
C ASN A 704 -23.01 -39.78 -1.53
N SER A 705 -22.81 -40.27 -0.31
CA SER A 705 -21.86 -39.74 0.66
C SER A 705 -20.43 -40.22 0.38
N PRO A 706 -19.39 -39.41 0.68
CA PRO A 706 -17.99 -39.78 0.47
C PRO A 706 -17.47 -40.86 1.44
N GLY A 707 -18.23 -41.16 2.50
CA GLY A 707 -17.87 -42.13 3.53
C GLY A 707 -18.96 -43.18 3.75
N GLN A 708 -18.62 -44.17 4.56
CA GLN A 708 -19.53 -45.27 4.91
C GLN A 708 -20.72 -44.76 5.72
N LEU A 709 -21.92 -45.28 5.44
CA LEU A 709 -23.12 -44.96 6.20
C LEU A 709 -23.44 -46.09 7.17
N ASN A 710 -23.71 -45.74 8.44
CA ASN A 710 -23.90 -46.71 9.52
C ASN A 710 -25.36 -46.88 9.91
N SER A 711 -26.17 -45.84 9.80
CA SER A 711 -27.54 -45.85 10.30
C SER A 711 -28.44 -44.96 9.46
N ILE A 712 -29.66 -45.45 9.24
CA ILE A 712 -30.76 -44.67 8.67
C ILE A 712 -31.99 -44.82 9.57
N ASP A 713 -32.81 -43.79 9.61
CA ASP A 713 -34.16 -43.84 10.18
C ASP A 713 -35.13 -43.04 9.33
N ILE A 714 -36.40 -43.44 9.33
CA ILE A 714 -37.47 -42.79 8.56
C ILE A 714 -38.48 -42.23 9.54
N ASN A 715 -38.95 -41.01 9.31
CA ASN A 715 -39.89 -40.38 10.20
C ASN A 715 -41.29 -41.03 10.15
N SER A 716 -42.11 -40.75 11.17
CA SER A 716 -43.47 -41.31 11.30
C SER A 716 -44.42 -40.95 10.15
N GLN A 717 -44.12 -39.88 9.40
CA GLN A 717 -44.88 -39.48 8.21
C GLN A 717 -44.44 -40.21 6.93
N GLY A 718 -43.28 -40.89 6.94
CA GLY A 718 -42.73 -41.59 5.77
C GLY A 718 -42.20 -40.69 4.67
N ASN A 719 -41.98 -39.40 4.94
CA ASN A 719 -41.54 -38.43 3.93
C ASN A 719 -40.10 -37.93 4.12
N ALA A 720 -39.47 -38.20 5.26
CA ALA A 720 -38.11 -37.77 5.55
C ALA A 720 -37.27 -38.89 6.18
N ILE A 721 -35.97 -38.87 5.86
CA ILE A 721 -34.97 -39.80 6.36
C ILE A 721 -33.83 -39.04 7.03
N VAL A 722 -33.29 -39.60 8.10
CA VAL A 722 -32.05 -39.15 8.73
C VAL A 722 -31.00 -40.22 8.55
N ILE A 723 -29.79 -39.81 8.18
CA ILE A 723 -28.68 -40.67 7.83
C ILE A 723 -27.48 -40.29 8.70
N GLY A 724 -26.74 -41.26 9.22
CA GLY A 724 -25.50 -41.04 9.95
C GLY A 724 -24.42 -42.04 9.58
N GLY A 725 -23.18 -41.59 9.53
CA GLY A 725 -22.04 -42.44 9.19
C GLY A 725 -20.67 -41.80 9.43
N ASN A 726 -19.71 -42.26 8.62
CA ASN A 726 -18.30 -41.90 8.60
C ASN A 726 -17.99 -40.88 7.49
N ASP A 727 -19.00 -40.24 6.91
CA ASP A 727 -18.91 -39.21 5.86
C ASP A 727 -18.45 -37.84 6.40
N CYS A 728 -17.44 -37.91 7.27
CA CYS A 728 -16.93 -36.78 8.02
C CYS A 728 -16.04 -35.89 7.16
N GLN A 729 -16.18 -34.58 7.33
CA GLN A 729 -15.32 -33.59 6.69
C GLN A 729 -14.09 -33.34 7.56
N LEU A 730 -12.91 -33.23 6.93
CA LEU A 730 -11.71 -32.76 7.61
C LEU A 730 -11.75 -31.23 7.68
N ARG A 731 -11.74 -30.68 8.89
CA ARG A 731 -11.67 -29.23 9.15
C ARG A 731 -10.42 -28.91 9.96
N GLN A 732 -10.11 -27.62 10.12
CA GLN A 732 -8.95 -27.19 10.93
C GLN A 732 -9.02 -27.71 12.37
N SER A 733 -10.21 -27.81 12.96
CA SER A 733 -10.43 -28.39 14.29
C SER A 733 -10.53 -29.92 14.34
N GLY A 734 -10.17 -30.60 13.24
CA GLY A 734 -10.19 -32.06 13.14
C GLY A 734 -11.37 -32.61 12.34
N LYS A 735 -11.59 -33.93 12.49
CA LYS A 735 -12.67 -34.67 11.82
C LYS A 735 -14.03 -34.22 12.38
N LYS A 736 -14.98 -33.92 11.50
CA LYS A 736 -16.35 -33.49 11.87
C LYS A 736 -17.40 -34.27 11.10
N CYS A 737 -18.26 -34.97 11.83
CA CYS A 737 -19.33 -35.83 11.29
C CYS A 737 -20.69 -35.26 11.69
N GLN A 738 -21.59 -35.07 10.74
CA GLN A 738 -22.93 -34.53 11.00
C GLN A 738 -23.97 -35.44 10.35
N PRO A 739 -25.11 -35.74 11.01
CA PRO A 739 -26.17 -36.48 10.36
C PRO A 739 -26.80 -35.64 9.24
N HIS A 740 -27.28 -36.33 8.21
CA HIS A 740 -27.90 -35.74 7.02
C HIS A 740 -29.41 -35.97 7.04
N LEU A 741 -30.18 -34.95 6.67
CA LEU A 741 -31.63 -35.05 6.47
C LEU A 741 -31.94 -35.01 4.97
N LYS A 742 -32.76 -35.95 4.51
CA LYS A 742 -33.27 -35.99 3.14
C LYS A 742 -34.76 -36.24 3.13
N TYR A 743 -35.45 -35.63 2.18
CA TYR A 743 -36.85 -35.93 1.93
C TYR A 743 -36.96 -36.98 0.84
N LEU A 744 -37.85 -37.93 1.04
CA LEU A 744 -38.27 -38.86 0.00
C LEU A 744 -39.25 -38.08 -0.89
N GLU A 745 -38.88 -37.84 -2.15
CA GLU A 745 -39.79 -37.22 -3.10
C GLU A 745 -41.10 -38.03 -3.18
N LYS A 746 -42.23 -37.31 -3.33
CA LYS A 746 -43.57 -37.89 -3.26
C LYS A 746 -43.78 -38.93 -4.37
#